data_AF-A0A484FVQ2-F1
#
_entry.id   AF-A0A484FVQ2-F1
#
_cell.length_a   1.000
_cell.length_b   1.000
_cell.length_c   1.000
_cell.angle_alpha   90.00
_cell.angle_beta   90.00
_cell.angle_gamma   90.00
#
_symmetry.space_group_name_H-M   'P 1'
#
loop_
_entity.id
_entity.type
_entity.pdbx_description
1 polymer ?
#
loop_
_entity_poly.entity_id
_entity_poly.type
_entity_poly.pdbx_seq_one_letter_code
_entity_poly.pdbx_strand_id
1 'polypeptide(L)'
;MPVPESEYLSPVWKDGIFNNRVAFVTGGAGTICSAQTRALVRLGANACIIGRNVEKTEAMAKDLATARPGAKVIGIGGCDVRNPQSLQDAAERCAKELGGIDFVIAGAAGNFIAPLSGMSPNAFKAVMDIDVLGTFNTIKATIPYLVESATKNPTPSKDGLTGGRIIFVSATFHYTGMPLQAHVSAAKAAVDSLMASVTLEYGPFGVTSNVIAPGPIKDTEGMERLSSAKADPTKVNAVVPQGRWGYVRDIADSTVYLFSDAGSFVNGQLIPVDGGAWRRQSAIGVGTDEDMRYPDFLLKGEISKHVKSGRKTSKLLRSPAWLSVSLSQEAGHPGKPTFSALTSPAVTMELKHLLALGLTVAPAAAETVLGIYIFHRHGDRTAKKWPPVRFTDLGASEVYASGLYYGERYVRTNASAQIRSLSTDDVLPEQLAVTSPSDVVLQSSAYAFLQGFYPPAGTANTLANGSSVEAPLGGYQYVPVNAVSTAATSQDAENSGWLQGGSGCGKAVVSSNNYFSSPEYRSLQAESRDFYQSLLPVINSSFDASKADFENAYTIFDLINVATIHNSSIPSSSLLTNTTLRQLKSYADVHEWNLAYNESDPIRAIAGKVLAGQVLQSLNATLHNAAAASSTKATIQFGAYATFSSFFGLAQLPKVSAVFEEIVDYASSMVFELVTNSSAAAPAADDVSVRFRFANGAAGGADSLTEYPLFGRSESTLPWATFVAEMQRFAVEDTRAWCVACGNSTGTCAAALGLDGSADATGNGSGSGSSSGEDSNGISTPVAGVIGALVTLVVILGIQALVMFVGGLRMVKKSKLAKDQGTAVGHIETTAGTKA
;
A
#
# COMPACT_ATOMS: atom_id res chain seq x y z
N MET A 1 -11.98 -39.18 -27.14
CA MET A 1 -11.05 -40.03 -26.35
C MET A 1 -10.86 -39.32 -25.01
N PRO A 2 -10.83 -40.05 -23.89
CA PRO A 2 -10.65 -39.40 -22.59
C PRO A 2 -9.33 -38.64 -22.57
N VAL A 3 -9.38 -37.37 -22.16
CA VAL A 3 -8.18 -36.55 -21.95
C VAL A 3 -7.31 -37.24 -20.88
N PRO A 4 -6.01 -37.46 -21.12
CA PRO A 4 -5.13 -38.07 -20.11
C PRO A 4 -5.11 -37.25 -18.81
N GLU A 5 -5.19 -37.93 -17.66
CA GLU A 5 -5.26 -37.28 -16.34
C GLU A 5 -4.10 -36.30 -16.11
N SER A 6 -2.90 -36.67 -16.56
CA SER A 6 -1.69 -35.84 -16.46
C SER A 6 -1.78 -34.49 -17.15
N GLU A 7 -2.72 -34.28 -18.08
CA GLU A 7 -2.90 -33.01 -18.79
C GLU A 7 -3.69 -31.97 -18.00
N TYR A 8 -4.50 -32.40 -17.01
CA TYR A 8 -5.39 -31.51 -16.25
C TYR A 8 -5.31 -31.67 -14.73
N LEU A 9 -4.60 -32.68 -14.21
CA LEU A 9 -4.49 -32.89 -12.77
C LEU A 9 -3.11 -33.44 -12.38
N SER A 10 -2.52 -32.91 -11.31
CA SER A 10 -1.28 -33.48 -10.75
C SER A 10 -1.56 -34.71 -9.88
N PRO A 11 -0.66 -35.71 -9.85
CA PRO A 11 -0.88 -36.98 -9.13
C PRO A 11 -0.75 -36.87 -7.59
N VAL A 12 -0.74 -35.65 -7.05
CA VAL A 12 -0.55 -35.38 -5.60
C VAL A 12 -1.86 -35.32 -4.83
N TRP A 13 -2.99 -35.17 -5.53
CA TRP A 13 -4.29 -35.02 -4.91
C TRP A 13 -4.88 -36.37 -4.53
N LYS A 14 -5.39 -36.46 -3.29
CA LYS A 14 -6.04 -37.67 -2.79
C LYS A 14 -7.38 -37.88 -3.52
N ASP A 15 -7.66 -39.12 -3.91
CA ASP A 15 -8.96 -39.47 -4.48
C ASP A 15 -10.10 -39.23 -3.47
N GLY A 16 -11.24 -38.74 -3.97
CA GLY A 16 -12.45 -38.54 -3.17
C GLY A 16 -12.47 -37.31 -2.28
N ILE A 17 -11.49 -36.40 -2.38
CA ILE A 17 -11.44 -35.16 -1.59
C ILE A 17 -12.60 -34.18 -1.87
N PHE A 18 -13.42 -34.46 -2.89
CA PHE A 18 -14.66 -33.73 -3.17
C PHE A 18 -15.88 -34.64 -3.26
N ASN A 19 -15.85 -35.81 -2.62
CA ASN A 19 -16.97 -36.73 -2.64
C ASN A 19 -18.26 -36.05 -2.17
N ASN A 20 -19.34 -36.27 -2.93
CA ASN A 20 -20.67 -35.69 -2.67
C ASN A 20 -20.70 -34.16 -2.69
N ARG A 21 -19.70 -33.49 -3.30
CA ARG A 21 -19.73 -32.05 -3.55
C ARG A 21 -20.24 -31.73 -4.93
N VAL A 22 -20.84 -30.56 -5.08
CA VAL A 22 -21.36 -30.07 -6.36
C VAL A 22 -20.70 -28.75 -6.74
N ALA A 23 -20.12 -28.70 -7.94
CA ALA A 23 -19.55 -27.49 -8.52
C ALA A 23 -20.51 -26.85 -9.53
N PHE A 24 -20.81 -25.57 -9.37
CA PHE A 24 -21.55 -24.75 -10.33
C PHE A 24 -20.58 -23.80 -11.06
N VAL A 25 -20.51 -23.88 -12.39
CA VAL A 25 -19.44 -23.26 -13.17
C VAL A 25 -19.99 -22.45 -14.33
N THR A 26 -19.81 -21.13 -14.30
CA THR A 26 -20.09 -20.28 -15.46
C THR A 26 -18.90 -20.26 -16.42
N GLY A 27 -19.18 -20.28 -17.72
CA GLY A 27 -18.13 -20.43 -18.72
C GLY A 27 -17.50 -21.83 -18.73
N GLY A 28 -18.16 -22.84 -18.15
CA GLY A 28 -17.61 -24.20 -17.97
C GLY A 28 -17.32 -24.96 -19.27
N ALA A 29 -17.82 -24.47 -20.41
CA ALA A 29 -17.45 -24.98 -21.75
C ALA A 29 -16.15 -24.38 -22.31
N GLY A 30 -15.55 -23.39 -21.64
CA GLY A 30 -14.26 -22.80 -22.00
C GLY A 30 -13.08 -23.64 -21.53
N THR A 31 -11.91 -23.43 -22.13
CA THR A 31 -10.72 -24.28 -21.92
C THR A 31 -10.21 -24.30 -20.48
N ILE A 32 -10.23 -23.15 -19.77
CA ILE A 32 -9.79 -23.08 -18.37
C ILE A 32 -10.79 -23.75 -17.43
N CYS A 33 -12.06 -23.32 -17.50
CA CYS A 33 -13.08 -23.78 -16.57
C CYS A 33 -13.46 -25.25 -16.79
N SER A 34 -13.37 -25.78 -18.01
CA SER A 34 -13.53 -27.22 -18.27
C SER A 34 -12.43 -28.04 -17.61
N ALA A 35 -11.16 -27.59 -17.63
CA ALA A 35 -10.07 -28.29 -16.95
C ALA A 35 -10.23 -28.26 -15.41
N GLN A 36 -10.58 -27.11 -14.84
CA GLN A 36 -10.93 -26.97 -13.42
C GLN A 36 -12.06 -27.94 -13.04
N THR A 37 -13.14 -27.94 -13.83
CA THR A 37 -14.29 -28.82 -13.59
C THR A 37 -13.91 -30.29 -13.69
N ARG A 38 -13.09 -30.66 -14.69
CA ARG A 38 -12.63 -32.04 -14.90
C ARG A 38 -11.84 -32.55 -13.70
N ALA A 39 -10.94 -31.74 -13.17
CA ALA A 39 -10.18 -32.04 -11.96
C ALA A 39 -11.10 -32.30 -10.75
N LEU A 40 -12.08 -31.42 -10.52
CA LEU A 40 -13.05 -31.60 -9.42
C LEU A 40 -13.88 -32.87 -9.58
N VAL A 41 -14.35 -33.16 -10.80
CA VAL A 41 -15.12 -34.38 -11.10
C VAL A 41 -14.29 -35.64 -10.89
N ARG A 42 -13.05 -35.64 -11.39
CA ARG A 42 -12.09 -36.74 -11.20
C ARG A 42 -11.85 -37.04 -9.72
N LEU A 43 -11.84 -36.01 -8.88
CA LEU A 43 -11.53 -36.08 -7.45
C LEU A 43 -12.75 -36.26 -6.53
N GLY A 44 -13.97 -36.34 -7.05
CA GLY A 44 -15.13 -36.65 -6.21
C GLY A 44 -16.41 -35.88 -6.52
N ALA A 45 -16.31 -34.72 -7.16
CA ALA A 45 -17.44 -33.81 -7.32
C ALA A 45 -18.39 -34.24 -8.44
N ASN A 46 -19.64 -33.79 -8.34
CA ASN A 46 -20.55 -33.64 -9.47
C ASN A 46 -20.50 -32.18 -9.93
N ALA A 47 -20.99 -31.88 -11.14
CA ALA A 47 -20.89 -30.52 -11.65
C ALA A 47 -22.07 -30.09 -12.52
N CYS A 48 -22.35 -28.79 -12.50
CA CYS A 48 -23.23 -28.10 -13.42
C CYS A 48 -22.41 -27.04 -14.16
N ILE A 49 -22.33 -27.14 -15.48
CA ILE A 49 -21.66 -26.14 -16.31
C ILE A 49 -22.68 -25.33 -17.11
N ILE A 50 -22.45 -24.03 -17.18
CA ILE A 50 -23.35 -23.06 -17.81
C ILE A 50 -22.68 -22.42 -19.02
N GLY A 51 -23.42 -22.31 -20.12
CA GLY A 51 -22.97 -21.63 -21.32
C GLY A 51 -24.10 -21.21 -22.26
N ARG A 52 -23.80 -20.26 -23.15
CA ARG A 52 -24.79 -19.72 -24.11
C ARG A 52 -25.06 -20.66 -25.28
N ASN A 53 -24.07 -21.41 -25.73
CA ASN A 53 -24.21 -22.35 -26.85
C ASN A 53 -24.66 -23.71 -26.29
N VAL A 54 -25.81 -24.20 -26.74
CA VAL A 54 -26.44 -25.40 -26.18
C VAL A 54 -25.60 -26.63 -26.47
N GLU A 55 -25.26 -26.85 -27.73
CA GLU A 55 -24.58 -28.04 -28.21
C GLU A 55 -23.18 -28.16 -27.60
N LYS A 56 -22.41 -27.06 -27.56
CA LYS A 56 -21.06 -27.01 -26.97
C LYS A 56 -21.10 -27.29 -25.47
N THR A 57 -22.08 -26.74 -24.76
CA THR A 57 -22.18 -26.89 -23.29
C THR A 57 -22.57 -28.32 -22.92
N GLU A 58 -23.55 -28.90 -23.61
CA GLU A 58 -23.98 -30.28 -23.36
C GLU A 58 -22.93 -31.31 -23.78
N ALA A 59 -22.23 -31.08 -24.90
CA ALA A 59 -21.14 -31.94 -25.33
C ALA A 59 -19.98 -31.92 -24.32
N MET A 60 -19.60 -30.74 -23.82
CA MET A 60 -18.56 -30.62 -22.79
C MET A 60 -19.00 -31.32 -21.49
N ALA A 61 -20.26 -31.20 -21.07
CA ALA A 61 -20.75 -31.89 -19.87
C ALA A 61 -20.62 -33.41 -19.97
N LYS A 62 -20.96 -33.99 -21.13
CA LYS A 62 -20.79 -35.43 -21.40
C LYS A 62 -19.32 -35.84 -21.34
N ASP A 63 -18.42 -35.04 -21.90
CA ASP A 63 -16.98 -35.30 -21.88
C ASP A 63 -16.36 -35.14 -20.48
N LEU A 64 -16.84 -34.19 -19.67
CA LEU A 64 -16.43 -34.03 -18.28
C LEU A 64 -16.88 -35.20 -17.40
N ALA A 65 -18.07 -35.75 -17.66
CA ALA A 65 -18.58 -36.92 -16.93
C ALA A 65 -17.70 -38.17 -17.13
N THR A 66 -16.92 -38.26 -18.21
CA THR A 66 -16.02 -39.40 -18.42
C THR A 66 -14.79 -39.37 -17.51
N ALA A 67 -14.53 -38.28 -16.78
CA ALA A 67 -13.37 -38.15 -15.90
C ALA A 67 -13.45 -39.07 -14.67
N ARG A 68 -14.64 -39.55 -14.32
CA ARG A 68 -14.85 -40.54 -13.25
C ARG A 68 -16.13 -41.35 -13.51
N PRO A 69 -16.08 -42.70 -13.45
CA PRO A 69 -17.28 -43.53 -13.54
C PRO A 69 -18.36 -43.11 -12.54
N GLY A 70 -19.60 -42.98 -13.00
CA GLY A 70 -20.74 -42.59 -12.17
C GLY A 70 -20.85 -41.10 -11.82
N ALA A 71 -19.94 -40.25 -12.32
CA ALA A 71 -20.07 -38.80 -12.17
C ALA A 71 -21.33 -38.26 -12.85
N LYS A 72 -22.02 -37.34 -12.17
CA LYS A 72 -23.14 -36.58 -12.75
C LYS A 72 -22.64 -35.20 -13.14
N VAL A 73 -22.64 -34.92 -14.44
CA VAL A 73 -22.32 -33.58 -14.97
C VAL A 73 -23.47 -33.12 -15.86
N ILE A 74 -24.09 -32.00 -15.49
CA ILE A 74 -25.16 -31.38 -16.28
C ILE A 74 -24.61 -30.18 -17.05
N GLY A 75 -24.99 -30.06 -18.32
CA GLY A 75 -24.71 -28.89 -19.15
C GLY A 75 -25.99 -28.10 -19.38
N ILE A 76 -26.03 -26.86 -18.92
CA ILE A 76 -27.16 -25.95 -19.16
C ILE A 76 -26.76 -24.95 -20.25
N GLY A 77 -27.18 -25.29 -21.46
CA GLY A 77 -27.08 -24.46 -22.65
C GLY A 77 -28.06 -23.29 -22.67
N GLY A 78 -27.84 -22.32 -23.56
CA GLY A 78 -28.76 -21.17 -23.76
C GLY A 78 -28.79 -20.18 -22.60
N CYS A 79 -27.96 -20.38 -21.57
CA CYS A 79 -27.94 -19.56 -20.38
C CYS A 79 -26.91 -18.44 -20.53
N ASP A 80 -27.37 -17.20 -20.41
CA ASP A 80 -26.54 -16.00 -20.51
C ASP A 80 -26.38 -15.36 -19.13
N VAL A 81 -25.14 -15.20 -18.68
CA VAL A 81 -24.82 -14.64 -17.36
C VAL A 81 -25.33 -13.20 -17.18
N ARG A 82 -25.59 -12.49 -18.27
CA ARG A 82 -26.18 -11.15 -18.27
C ARG A 82 -27.65 -11.16 -17.85
N ASN A 83 -28.32 -12.31 -17.91
CA ASN A 83 -29.71 -12.49 -17.51
C ASN A 83 -29.78 -13.12 -16.10
N PRO A 84 -30.16 -12.36 -15.06
CA PRO A 84 -30.26 -12.87 -13.69
C PRO A 84 -31.21 -14.06 -13.56
N GLN A 85 -32.36 -14.03 -14.24
CA GLN A 85 -33.35 -15.11 -14.15
C GLN A 85 -32.79 -16.42 -14.72
N SER A 86 -32.07 -16.34 -15.84
CA SER A 86 -31.45 -17.51 -16.45
C SER A 86 -30.45 -18.19 -15.52
N LEU A 87 -29.68 -17.41 -14.74
CA LEU A 87 -28.74 -17.95 -13.75
C LEU A 87 -29.45 -18.51 -12.51
N GLN A 88 -30.52 -17.85 -12.07
CA GLN A 88 -31.37 -18.32 -10.98
C GLN A 88 -31.96 -19.70 -11.31
N ASP A 89 -32.61 -19.82 -12.47
CA ASP A 89 -33.21 -21.08 -12.94
C ASP A 89 -32.16 -22.19 -13.07
N ALA A 90 -30.95 -21.84 -13.54
CA ALA A 90 -29.84 -22.77 -13.67
C ALA A 90 -29.31 -23.25 -12.31
N ALA A 91 -29.16 -22.34 -11.33
CA ALA A 91 -28.74 -22.68 -9.98
C ALA A 91 -29.77 -23.57 -9.26
N GLU A 92 -31.06 -23.25 -9.40
CA GLU A 92 -32.17 -24.05 -8.87
C GLU A 92 -32.19 -25.45 -9.49
N ARG A 93 -32.02 -25.55 -10.81
CA ARG A 93 -31.93 -26.84 -11.50
C ARG A 93 -30.72 -27.65 -11.03
N CYS A 94 -29.56 -27.01 -10.87
CA CYS A 94 -28.36 -27.65 -10.32
C CYS A 94 -28.62 -28.22 -8.93
N ALA A 95 -29.13 -27.40 -8.00
CA ALA A 95 -29.42 -27.82 -6.65
C ALA A 95 -30.44 -28.96 -6.61
N LYS A 96 -31.49 -28.89 -7.44
CA LYS A 96 -32.53 -29.92 -7.53
C LYS A 96 -32.02 -31.26 -8.07
N GLU A 97 -31.21 -31.25 -9.13
CA GLU A 97 -30.76 -32.49 -9.78
C GLU A 97 -29.52 -33.11 -9.12
N LEU A 98 -28.65 -32.27 -8.53
CA LEU A 98 -27.37 -32.70 -7.96
C LEU A 98 -27.32 -32.66 -6.42
N GLY A 99 -28.32 -32.06 -5.78
CA GLY A 99 -28.50 -32.07 -4.32
C GLY A 99 -27.96 -30.85 -3.58
N GLY A 100 -27.35 -29.89 -4.27
CA GLY A 100 -26.83 -28.64 -3.68
C GLY A 100 -25.85 -27.92 -4.60
N ILE A 101 -25.20 -26.88 -4.07
CA ILE A 101 -24.04 -26.20 -4.67
C ILE A 101 -23.04 -25.92 -3.56
N ASP A 102 -21.88 -26.58 -3.62
CA ASP A 102 -20.81 -26.42 -2.63
C ASP A 102 -19.71 -25.50 -3.12
N PHE A 103 -19.43 -25.56 -4.43
CA PHE A 103 -18.37 -24.81 -5.07
C PHE A 103 -18.91 -24.00 -6.25
N VAL A 104 -18.48 -22.75 -6.39
CA VAL A 104 -18.82 -21.90 -7.53
C VAL A 104 -17.56 -21.44 -8.23
N ILE A 105 -17.52 -21.56 -9.55
CA ILE A 105 -16.50 -20.93 -10.40
C ILE A 105 -17.20 -19.90 -11.29
N ALA A 106 -16.95 -18.62 -11.03
CA ALA A 106 -17.37 -17.52 -11.87
C ALA A 106 -16.31 -17.27 -12.96
N GLY A 107 -16.47 -17.97 -14.09
CA GLY A 107 -15.47 -18.02 -15.16
C GLY A 107 -15.90 -17.47 -16.52
N ALA A 108 -17.16 -17.04 -16.66
CA ALA A 108 -17.63 -16.41 -17.89
C ALA A 108 -16.90 -15.08 -18.15
N ALA A 109 -16.34 -14.91 -19.35
CA ALA A 109 -15.61 -13.71 -19.73
C ALA A 109 -15.77 -13.37 -21.22
N GLY A 110 -15.79 -12.07 -21.52
CA GLY A 110 -15.70 -11.49 -22.84
C GLY A 110 -14.39 -10.74 -23.00
N ASN A 111 -13.62 -11.06 -24.04
CA ASN A 111 -12.40 -10.32 -24.34
C ASN A 111 -12.09 -10.30 -25.85
N PHE A 112 -11.55 -9.19 -26.31
CA PHE A 112 -11.05 -8.93 -27.66
C PHE A 112 -9.97 -7.83 -27.59
N ILE A 113 -9.16 -7.69 -28.63
CA ILE A 113 -8.12 -6.65 -28.71
C ILE A 113 -8.68 -5.44 -29.46
N ALA A 114 -8.63 -4.25 -28.84
CA ALA A 114 -9.02 -3.01 -29.50
C ALA A 114 -8.32 -1.78 -28.87
N PRO A 115 -7.81 -0.83 -29.68
CA PRO A 115 -7.32 0.43 -29.14
C PRO A 115 -8.46 1.21 -28.48
N LEU A 116 -8.16 1.93 -27.39
CA LEU A 116 -9.16 2.72 -26.67
C LEU A 116 -9.87 3.74 -27.60
N SER A 117 -9.12 4.34 -28.53
CA SER A 117 -9.66 5.27 -29.54
C SER A 117 -10.58 4.61 -30.57
N GLY A 118 -10.47 3.30 -30.78
CA GLY A 118 -11.29 2.53 -31.73
C GLY A 118 -12.43 1.76 -31.07
N MET A 119 -12.50 1.74 -29.74
CA MET A 119 -13.49 0.99 -29.00
C MET A 119 -14.78 1.79 -28.86
N SER A 120 -15.89 1.23 -29.33
CA SER A 120 -17.19 1.86 -29.12
C SER A 120 -17.66 1.67 -27.68
N PRO A 121 -18.50 2.59 -27.15
CA PRO A 121 -19.12 2.41 -25.83
C PRO A 121 -19.89 1.08 -25.70
N ASN A 122 -20.54 0.62 -26.77
CA ASN A 122 -21.25 -0.66 -26.78
C ASN A 122 -20.31 -1.86 -26.65
N ALA A 123 -19.12 -1.79 -27.27
CA ALA A 123 -18.13 -2.85 -27.17
C ALA A 123 -17.54 -2.93 -25.75
N PHE A 124 -17.27 -1.77 -25.13
CA PHE A 124 -16.87 -1.69 -23.72
C PHE A 124 -17.98 -2.23 -22.80
N LYS A 125 -19.23 -1.76 -22.99
CA LYS A 125 -20.40 -2.21 -22.22
C LYS A 125 -20.60 -3.72 -22.32
N ALA A 126 -20.44 -4.32 -23.51
CA ALA A 126 -20.61 -5.76 -23.68
C ALA A 126 -19.67 -6.58 -22.78
N VAL A 127 -18.43 -6.12 -22.58
CA VAL A 127 -17.46 -6.78 -21.68
C VAL A 127 -17.87 -6.56 -20.23
N MET A 128 -18.24 -5.34 -19.84
CA MET A 128 -18.72 -5.05 -18.49
C MET A 128 -19.96 -5.88 -18.13
N ASP A 129 -20.90 -6.02 -19.07
CA ASP A 129 -22.12 -6.82 -18.88
C ASP A 129 -21.77 -8.31 -18.67
N ILE A 130 -20.83 -8.85 -19.44
CA ILE A 130 -20.46 -10.27 -19.35
C ILE A 130 -19.65 -10.55 -18.08
N ASP A 131 -18.58 -9.79 -17.85
CA ASP A 131 -17.61 -10.09 -16.80
C ASP A 131 -18.06 -9.55 -15.45
N VAL A 132 -18.53 -8.30 -15.36
CA VAL A 132 -18.87 -7.68 -14.08
C VAL A 132 -20.30 -8.03 -13.68
N LEU A 133 -21.28 -7.67 -14.53
CA LEU A 133 -22.69 -7.96 -14.24
C LEU A 133 -22.93 -9.47 -14.22
N GLY A 134 -22.32 -10.23 -15.13
CA GLY A 134 -22.42 -11.70 -15.11
C GLY A 134 -21.84 -12.34 -13.85
N THR A 135 -20.71 -11.82 -13.34
CA THR A 135 -20.15 -12.27 -12.06
C THR A 135 -21.07 -11.92 -10.90
N PHE A 136 -21.57 -10.68 -10.84
CA PHE A 136 -22.54 -10.25 -9.83
C PHE A 136 -23.80 -11.12 -9.82
N ASN A 137 -24.38 -11.38 -10.99
CA ASN A 137 -25.56 -12.23 -11.12
C ASN A 137 -25.27 -13.68 -10.68
N THR A 138 -24.07 -14.19 -10.98
CA THR A 138 -23.64 -15.52 -10.52
C THR A 138 -23.62 -15.56 -9.00
N ILE A 139 -22.98 -14.57 -8.34
CA ILE A 139 -22.96 -14.45 -6.88
C ILE A 139 -24.40 -14.47 -6.34
N LYS A 140 -25.27 -13.60 -6.85
CA LYS A 140 -26.67 -13.48 -6.37
C LYS A 140 -27.44 -14.79 -6.49
N ALA A 141 -27.30 -15.50 -7.60
CA ALA A 141 -28.00 -16.76 -7.84
C ALA A 141 -27.47 -17.92 -6.96
N THR A 142 -26.17 -17.92 -6.62
CA THR A 142 -25.55 -19.07 -5.95
C THR A 142 -25.30 -18.89 -4.46
N ILE A 143 -25.24 -17.65 -3.95
CA ILE A 143 -24.81 -17.38 -2.58
C ILE A 143 -25.68 -18.05 -1.49
N PRO A 144 -27.01 -18.19 -1.63
CA PRO A 144 -27.81 -18.89 -0.62
C PRO A 144 -27.38 -20.35 -0.47
N TYR A 145 -27.07 -21.02 -1.59
CA TYR A 145 -26.61 -22.42 -1.59
C TYR A 145 -25.20 -22.57 -1.02
N LEU A 146 -24.31 -21.60 -1.27
CA LEU A 146 -22.96 -21.60 -0.68
C LEU A 146 -23.01 -21.44 0.85
N VAL A 147 -23.88 -20.56 1.37
CA VAL A 147 -24.09 -20.41 2.82
C VAL A 147 -24.67 -21.70 3.42
N GLU A 148 -25.64 -22.32 2.76
CA GLU A 148 -26.17 -23.61 3.18
C GLU A 148 -25.08 -24.70 3.19
N SER A 149 -24.25 -24.76 2.16
CA SER A 149 -23.13 -25.69 2.06
C SER A 149 -22.07 -25.45 3.14
N ALA A 150 -21.68 -24.21 3.41
CA ALA A 150 -20.75 -23.86 4.48
C ALA A 150 -21.29 -24.28 5.86
N THR A 151 -22.59 -24.07 6.08
CA THR A 151 -23.26 -24.46 7.33
C THR A 151 -23.27 -25.98 7.52
N LYS A 152 -23.53 -26.74 6.44
CA LYS A 152 -23.51 -28.22 6.48
C LYS A 152 -22.10 -28.79 6.58
N ASN A 153 -21.09 -28.08 6.06
CA ASN A 153 -19.72 -28.53 5.94
C ASN A 153 -18.73 -27.50 6.53
N PRO A 154 -18.80 -27.23 7.85
CA PRO A 154 -17.95 -26.22 8.49
C PRO A 154 -16.48 -26.64 8.44
N THR A 155 -15.58 -25.66 8.51
CA THR A 155 -14.13 -25.91 8.64
C THR A 155 -13.70 -25.64 10.10
N PRO A 156 -12.94 -26.55 10.74
CA PRO A 156 -12.51 -27.86 10.24
C PRO A 156 -13.68 -28.84 10.15
N SER A 157 -13.75 -29.61 9.06
CA SER A 157 -14.83 -30.57 8.84
C SER A 157 -14.51 -31.92 9.48
N LYS A 158 -15.55 -32.67 9.87
CA LYS A 158 -15.39 -33.98 10.52
C LYS A 158 -14.87 -35.06 9.58
N ASP A 159 -15.11 -34.90 8.28
CA ASP A 159 -14.76 -35.86 7.21
C ASP A 159 -13.64 -35.35 6.30
N GLY A 160 -13.07 -34.17 6.58
CA GLY A 160 -12.05 -33.52 5.75
C GLY A 160 -12.57 -32.95 4.44
N LEU A 161 -13.90 -32.88 4.26
CA LEU A 161 -14.55 -32.31 3.07
C LEU A 161 -15.12 -30.92 3.37
N THR A 162 -15.06 -30.02 2.40
CA THR A 162 -15.33 -28.58 2.59
C THR A 162 -16.55 -28.12 1.80
N GLY A 163 -17.18 -27.02 2.18
CA GLY A 163 -18.32 -26.43 1.48
C GLY A 163 -18.27 -24.92 1.44
N GLY A 164 -19.20 -24.31 0.70
CA GLY A 164 -19.38 -22.86 0.61
C GLY A 164 -18.18 -22.10 0.06
N ARG A 165 -17.68 -22.48 -1.12
CA ARG A 165 -16.48 -21.82 -1.70
C ARG A 165 -16.75 -21.26 -3.07
N ILE A 166 -16.23 -20.07 -3.34
CA ILE A 166 -16.33 -19.41 -4.65
C ILE A 166 -14.96 -18.95 -5.14
N ILE A 167 -14.68 -19.23 -6.41
CA ILE A 167 -13.51 -18.74 -7.14
C ILE A 167 -13.97 -17.90 -8.32
N PHE A 168 -13.32 -16.77 -8.51
CA PHE A 168 -13.46 -15.92 -9.69
C PHE A 168 -12.25 -16.09 -10.61
N VAL A 169 -12.49 -16.11 -11.93
CA VAL A 169 -11.41 -16.12 -12.93
C VAL A 169 -11.16 -14.70 -13.41
N SER A 170 -9.98 -14.17 -13.05
CA SER A 170 -9.56 -12.80 -13.35
C SER A 170 -8.25 -12.75 -14.14
N ALA A 171 -7.60 -11.60 -14.20
CA ALA A 171 -6.29 -11.39 -14.80
C ALA A 171 -5.56 -10.22 -14.13
N THR A 172 -4.22 -10.22 -14.18
CA THR A 172 -3.38 -9.20 -13.54
C THR A 172 -3.21 -7.91 -14.35
N PHE A 173 -3.81 -7.82 -15.55
CA PHE A 173 -3.67 -6.69 -16.47
C PHE A 173 -4.19 -5.35 -15.95
N HIS A 174 -5.01 -5.36 -14.90
CA HIS A 174 -5.64 -4.16 -14.37
C HIS A 174 -4.75 -3.42 -13.35
N TYR A 175 -3.75 -4.10 -12.78
CA TYR A 175 -2.77 -3.47 -11.87
C TYR A 175 -1.81 -2.51 -12.58
N THR A 176 -1.53 -2.77 -13.86
CA THR A 176 -0.52 -2.04 -14.65
C THR A 176 -1.10 -1.40 -15.90
N GLY A 177 -2.31 -1.80 -16.30
CA GLY A 177 -2.87 -1.55 -17.61
C GLY A 177 -2.25 -2.47 -18.66
N MET A 178 -3.06 -2.84 -19.67
CA MET A 178 -2.56 -3.58 -20.84
C MET A 178 -3.00 -2.87 -22.12
N PRO A 179 -2.05 -2.50 -23.00
CA PRO A 179 -2.38 -1.89 -24.28
C PRO A 179 -3.42 -2.71 -25.04
N LEU A 180 -4.40 -2.01 -25.62
CA LEU A 180 -5.50 -2.58 -26.40
C LEU A 180 -6.51 -3.45 -25.61
N GLN A 181 -6.45 -3.44 -24.27
CA GLN A 181 -7.30 -4.27 -23.40
C GLN A 181 -7.98 -3.50 -22.26
N ALA A 182 -8.27 -2.22 -22.47
CA ALA A 182 -8.85 -1.34 -21.45
C ALA A 182 -10.17 -1.85 -20.84
N HIS A 183 -11.07 -2.42 -21.67
CA HIS A 183 -12.36 -2.98 -21.23
C HIS A 183 -12.19 -4.14 -20.25
N VAL A 184 -11.38 -5.13 -20.60
CA VAL A 184 -11.19 -6.32 -19.76
C VAL A 184 -10.37 -6.00 -18.52
N SER A 185 -9.39 -5.07 -18.60
CA SER A 185 -8.70 -4.56 -17.41
C SER A 185 -9.69 -3.93 -16.43
N ALA A 186 -10.57 -3.04 -16.89
CA ALA A 186 -11.58 -2.43 -16.03
C ALA A 186 -12.54 -3.49 -15.43
N ALA A 187 -12.99 -4.44 -16.24
CA ALA A 187 -13.88 -5.50 -15.79
C ALA A 187 -13.23 -6.43 -14.75
N LYS A 188 -11.96 -6.81 -14.94
CA LYS A 188 -11.24 -7.69 -14.00
C LYS A 188 -10.93 -7.00 -12.66
N ALA A 189 -10.65 -5.70 -12.66
CA ALA A 189 -10.58 -4.94 -11.40
C ALA A 189 -11.91 -4.98 -10.63
N ALA A 190 -13.04 -4.85 -11.34
CA ALA A 190 -14.35 -4.92 -10.71
C ALA A 190 -14.68 -6.34 -10.18
N VAL A 191 -14.28 -7.39 -10.89
CA VAL A 191 -14.40 -8.78 -10.41
C VAL A 191 -13.60 -9.00 -9.13
N ASP A 192 -12.38 -8.48 -9.05
CA ASP A 192 -11.54 -8.61 -7.86
C ASP A 192 -12.13 -7.84 -6.67
N SER A 193 -12.73 -6.68 -6.93
CA SER A 193 -13.48 -5.93 -5.92
C SER A 193 -14.73 -6.67 -5.44
N LEU A 194 -15.48 -7.30 -6.35
CA LEU A 194 -16.66 -8.11 -5.98
C LEU A 194 -16.27 -9.31 -5.11
N MET A 195 -15.15 -9.95 -5.43
CA MET A 195 -14.60 -11.03 -4.61
C MET A 195 -14.34 -10.58 -3.17
N ALA A 196 -13.70 -9.41 -2.99
CA ALA A 196 -13.43 -8.84 -1.67
C ALA A 196 -14.72 -8.54 -0.89
N SER A 197 -15.76 -8.00 -1.54
CA SER A 197 -17.07 -7.81 -0.92
C SER A 197 -17.70 -9.13 -0.46
N VAL A 198 -17.64 -10.18 -1.29
CA VAL A 198 -18.16 -11.50 -0.90
C VAL A 198 -17.39 -12.07 0.30
N THR A 199 -16.07 -11.89 0.35
CA THR A 199 -15.26 -12.30 1.50
C THR A 199 -15.73 -11.63 2.80
N LEU A 200 -15.97 -10.31 2.77
CA LEU A 200 -16.36 -9.57 3.97
C LEU A 200 -17.81 -9.87 4.38
N GLU A 201 -18.73 -9.94 3.43
CA GLU A 201 -20.16 -10.12 3.70
C GLU A 201 -20.53 -11.57 4.04
N TYR A 202 -19.88 -12.55 3.40
CA TYR A 202 -20.23 -13.96 3.54
C TYR A 202 -19.19 -14.81 4.30
N GLY A 203 -18.01 -14.25 4.59
CA GLY A 203 -17.01 -14.86 5.46
C GLY A 203 -17.54 -15.28 6.83
N PRO A 204 -18.34 -14.45 7.55
CA PRO A 204 -18.96 -14.84 8.82
C PRO A 204 -19.90 -16.06 8.73
N PHE A 205 -20.41 -16.37 7.53
CA PHE A 205 -21.25 -17.54 7.26
C PHE A 205 -20.42 -18.77 6.83
N GLY A 206 -19.09 -18.70 6.93
CA GLY A 206 -18.17 -19.76 6.55
C GLY A 206 -17.87 -19.84 5.05
N VAL A 207 -18.29 -18.85 4.25
CA VAL A 207 -18.01 -18.83 2.81
C VAL A 207 -16.62 -18.28 2.53
N THR A 208 -15.82 -19.00 1.74
CA THR A 208 -14.52 -18.50 1.25
C THR A 208 -14.62 -18.02 -0.19
N SER A 209 -14.02 -16.88 -0.48
CA SER A 209 -14.09 -16.19 -1.76
C SER A 209 -12.68 -15.78 -2.19
N ASN A 210 -12.23 -16.23 -3.36
CA ASN A 210 -10.86 -15.98 -3.85
C ASN A 210 -10.84 -15.77 -5.38
N VAL A 211 -9.78 -15.18 -5.90
CA VAL A 211 -9.50 -15.04 -7.33
C VAL A 211 -8.36 -15.97 -7.74
N ILE A 212 -8.51 -16.62 -8.89
CA ILE A 212 -7.39 -17.15 -9.67
C ILE A 212 -7.19 -16.25 -10.89
N ALA A 213 -5.96 -15.77 -11.09
CA ALA A 213 -5.57 -14.95 -12.23
C ALA A 213 -4.61 -15.74 -13.15
N PRO A 214 -5.10 -16.40 -14.22
CA PRO A 214 -4.26 -17.16 -15.14
C PRO A 214 -3.32 -16.26 -15.94
N GLY A 215 -2.10 -16.75 -16.15
CA GLY A 215 -1.12 -16.16 -17.06
C GLY A 215 -1.24 -16.60 -18.51
N PRO A 216 -0.11 -16.61 -19.26
CA PRO A 216 -0.06 -17.23 -20.58
C PRO A 216 -0.19 -18.75 -20.46
N ILE A 217 -1.42 -19.26 -20.62
CA ILE A 217 -1.73 -20.69 -20.58
C ILE A 217 -1.85 -21.26 -21.99
N LYS A 218 -1.04 -22.28 -22.26
CA LYS A 218 -0.92 -22.93 -23.57
C LYS A 218 -2.25 -23.54 -24.03
N ASP A 219 -2.48 -23.54 -25.35
CA ASP A 219 -3.59 -24.24 -26.00
C ASP A 219 -4.98 -23.82 -25.47
N THR A 220 -5.15 -22.53 -25.13
CA THR A 220 -6.41 -21.96 -24.64
C THR A 220 -7.04 -20.98 -25.61
N GLU A 221 -8.38 -20.94 -25.65
CA GLU A 221 -9.15 -19.99 -26.49
C GLU A 221 -8.74 -18.53 -26.22
N GLY A 222 -8.41 -18.20 -24.97
CA GLY A 222 -7.96 -16.87 -24.58
C GLY A 222 -6.65 -16.50 -25.26
N MET A 223 -5.67 -17.40 -25.26
CA MET A 223 -4.38 -17.17 -25.92
C MET A 223 -4.48 -17.18 -27.44
N GLU A 224 -5.36 -17.98 -28.03
CA GLU A 224 -5.62 -17.96 -29.48
C GLU A 224 -6.18 -16.61 -29.95
N ARG A 225 -7.02 -15.96 -29.14
CA ARG A 225 -7.56 -14.62 -29.44
C ARG A 225 -6.55 -13.51 -29.23
N LEU A 226 -5.60 -13.71 -28.32
CA LEU A 226 -4.64 -12.69 -27.88
C LEU A 226 -3.29 -12.77 -28.61
N SER A 227 -2.95 -13.92 -29.18
CA SER A 227 -1.71 -14.12 -29.92
C SER A 227 -2.00 -14.21 -31.42
N SER A 228 -1.17 -13.56 -32.24
CA SER A 228 -1.11 -13.94 -33.66
C SER A 228 -0.62 -15.39 -33.74
N ALA A 229 -1.16 -16.20 -34.66
CA ALA A 229 -0.88 -17.63 -34.83
C ALA A 229 0.60 -18.00 -35.13
N LYS A 230 1.55 -17.08 -34.92
CA LYS A 230 3.00 -17.20 -35.12
C LYS A 230 3.80 -16.78 -33.87
N ALA A 231 3.22 -16.81 -32.67
CA ALA A 231 3.96 -16.47 -31.45
C ALA A 231 5.10 -17.49 -31.21
N ASP A 232 6.34 -17.01 -31.31
CA ASP A 232 7.55 -17.79 -31.07
C ASP A 232 7.62 -18.23 -29.60
N PRO A 233 7.60 -19.54 -29.28
CA PRO A 233 7.65 -20.04 -27.91
C PRO A 233 8.85 -19.53 -27.12
N THR A 234 9.98 -19.27 -27.80
CA THR A 234 11.21 -18.78 -27.16
C THR A 234 11.06 -17.37 -26.60
N LYS A 235 10.20 -16.53 -27.22
CA LYS A 235 9.93 -15.16 -26.76
C LYS A 235 9.05 -15.13 -25.52
N VAL A 236 8.18 -16.13 -25.32
CA VAL A 236 7.32 -16.21 -24.13
C VAL A 236 8.07 -16.76 -22.92
N ASN A 237 8.95 -17.76 -23.12
CA ASN A 237 9.89 -18.21 -22.08
C ASN A 237 10.76 -17.04 -21.58
N ALA A 238 11.08 -16.11 -22.46
CA ALA A 238 11.84 -14.92 -22.11
C ALA A 238 11.04 -13.88 -21.33
N VAL A 239 9.71 -13.95 -21.23
CA VAL A 239 8.84 -12.99 -20.50
C VAL A 239 8.29 -13.60 -19.20
N VAL A 240 8.02 -14.91 -19.19
CA VAL A 240 7.58 -15.66 -18.00
C VAL A 240 8.80 -16.09 -17.18
N PRO A 241 8.98 -15.63 -15.93
CA PRO A 241 10.15 -15.98 -15.13
C PRO A 241 10.40 -17.47 -14.92
N GLN A 242 9.33 -18.28 -14.84
CA GLN A 242 9.43 -19.74 -14.75
C GLN A 242 9.94 -20.41 -16.04
N GLY A 243 10.14 -19.66 -17.13
CA GLY A 243 10.76 -20.13 -18.37
C GLY A 243 9.89 -21.06 -19.22
N ARG A 244 8.58 -21.15 -18.95
CA ARG A 244 7.62 -21.94 -19.72
C ARG A 244 6.25 -21.28 -19.76
N TRP A 245 5.44 -21.71 -20.71
CA TRP A 245 3.99 -21.51 -20.66
C TRP A 245 3.36 -22.26 -19.49
N GLY A 246 2.28 -21.72 -18.96
CA GLY A 246 1.40 -22.47 -18.06
C GLY A 246 0.60 -23.51 -18.82
N TYR A 247 0.17 -24.56 -18.13
CA TYR A 247 -0.77 -25.56 -18.61
C TYR A 247 -2.10 -25.41 -17.89
N VAL A 248 -3.19 -25.89 -18.50
CA VAL A 248 -4.51 -25.90 -17.85
C VAL A 248 -4.50 -26.64 -16.51
N ARG A 249 -3.62 -27.64 -16.36
CA ARG A 249 -3.32 -28.30 -15.09
C ARG A 249 -2.87 -27.35 -13.97
N ASP A 250 -2.02 -26.37 -14.27
CA ASP A 250 -1.52 -25.42 -13.24
C ASP A 250 -2.69 -24.64 -12.62
N ILE A 251 -3.69 -24.29 -13.44
CA ILE A 251 -4.92 -23.62 -12.99
C ILE A 251 -5.84 -24.58 -12.22
N ALA A 252 -6.01 -25.80 -12.73
CA ALA A 252 -6.84 -26.80 -12.10
C ALA A 252 -6.31 -27.21 -10.71
N ASP A 253 -5.01 -27.43 -10.55
CA ASP A 253 -4.38 -27.73 -9.25
C ASP A 253 -4.58 -26.58 -8.25
N SER A 254 -4.49 -25.33 -8.71
CA SER A 254 -4.76 -24.15 -7.87
C SER A 254 -6.23 -24.09 -7.42
N THR A 255 -7.15 -24.49 -8.30
CA THR A 255 -8.58 -24.64 -7.94
C THR A 255 -8.80 -25.74 -6.92
N VAL A 256 -8.17 -26.90 -7.10
CA VAL A 256 -8.26 -28.01 -6.13
C VAL A 256 -7.73 -27.57 -4.77
N TYR A 257 -6.58 -26.89 -4.72
CA TYR A 257 -6.04 -26.33 -3.48
C TYR A 257 -7.06 -25.44 -2.76
N LEU A 258 -7.59 -24.42 -3.45
CA LEU A 258 -8.51 -23.45 -2.87
C LEU A 258 -9.86 -24.03 -2.46
N PHE A 259 -10.36 -25.05 -3.17
CA PHE A 259 -11.59 -25.73 -2.77
C PHE A 259 -11.37 -26.79 -1.71
N SER A 260 -10.17 -27.39 -1.59
CA SER A 260 -9.86 -28.41 -0.58
C SER A 260 -9.67 -27.84 0.82
N ASP A 261 -9.59 -28.71 1.82
CA ASP A 261 -9.31 -28.32 3.21
C ASP A 261 -7.97 -27.57 3.36
N ALA A 262 -7.00 -27.81 2.48
CA ALA A 262 -5.73 -27.09 2.47
C ALA A 262 -5.87 -25.58 2.20
N GLY A 263 -6.91 -25.18 1.46
CA GLY A 263 -7.24 -23.78 1.19
C GLY A 263 -8.26 -23.17 2.15
N SER A 264 -8.62 -23.87 3.24
CA SER A 264 -9.77 -23.51 4.06
C SER A 264 -9.68 -22.20 4.84
N PHE A 265 -8.47 -21.70 5.05
CA PHE A 265 -8.21 -20.40 5.65
C PHE A 265 -7.70 -19.35 4.64
N VAL A 266 -7.67 -19.69 3.35
CA VAL A 266 -7.36 -18.73 2.29
C VAL A 266 -8.65 -18.06 1.86
N ASN A 267 -8.81 -16.78 2.17
CA ASN A 267 -9.99 -16.00 1.86
C ASN A 267 -9.61 -14.56 1.50
N GLY A 268 -10.30 -13.96 0.53
CA GLY A 268 -10.04 -12.59 0.09
C GLY A 268 -8.78 -12.44 -0.75
N GLN A 269 -8.22 -13.52 -1.29
CA GLN A 269 -6.93 -13.48 -1.97
C GLN A 269 -7.07 -13.55 -3.49
N LEU A 270 -6.23 -12.77 -4.18
CA LEU A 270 -5.92 -12.95 -5.58
C LEU A 270 -4.65 -13.78 -5.73
N ILE A 271 -4.75 -14.89 -6.44
CA ILE A 271 -3.64 -15.82 -6.67
C ILE A 271 -3.27 -15.81 -8.15
N PRO A 272 -2.16 -15.15 -8.53
CA PRO A 272 -1.62 -15.23 -9.87
C PRO A 272 -1.06 -16.63 -10.11
N VAL A 273 -1.50 -17.26 -11.20
CA VAL A 273 -0.99 -18.56 -11.66
C VAL A 273 -0.44 -18.35 -13.07
N ASP A 274 0.71 -17.68 -13.13
CA ASP A 274 1.28 -17.13 -14.37
C ASP A 274 2.81 -17.31 -14.49
N GLY A 275 3.41 -18.14 -13.65
CA GLY A 275 4.86 -18.35 -13.63
C GLY A 275 5.67 -17.10 -13.26
N GLY A 276 5.03 -16.10 -12.63
CA GLY A 276 5.62 -14.82 -12.25
C GLY A 276 5.56 -13.73 -13.33
N ALA A 277 4.85 -13.97 -14.44
CA ALA A 277 4.82 -13.07 -15.58
C ALA A 277 4.38 -11.64 -15.20
N TRP A 278 3.37 -11.49 -14.35
CA TRP A 278 2.83 -10.19 -13.96
C TRP A 278 3.81 -9.34 -13.14
N ARG A 279 4.78 -9.97 -12.45
CA ARG A 279 5.84 -9.26 -11.74
C ARG A 279 6.82 -8.58 -12.68
N ARG A 280 6.76 -8.89 -13.98
CA ARG A 280 7.61 -8.31 -15.00
C ARG A 280 6.81 -7.45 -15.97
N GLN A 281 6.88 -6.15 -15.75
CA GLN A 281 6.13 -5.16 -16.52
C GLN A 281 6.76 -4.80 -17.89
N SER A 282 8.00 -5.24 -18.17
CA SER A 282 8.74 -4.88 -19.40
C SER A 282 9.40 -6.07 -20.09
N ALA A 283 9.23 -6.18 -21.40
CA ALA A 283 9.92 -7.15 -22.27
C ALA A 283 11.37 -6.74 -22.66
N ILE A 284 11.86 -5.63 -22.12
CA ILE A 284 13.20 -5.08 -22.36
C ILE A 284 14.07 -5.44 -21.13
N GLY A 285 15.36 -5.69 -21.34
CA GLY A 285 16.30 -6.18 -20.32
C GLY A 285 16.43 -5.29 -19.07
N VAL A 286 17.35 -5.64 -18.18
CA VAL A 286 17.70 -4.76 -17.06
C VAL A 286 18.59 -3.65 -17.61
N GLY A 287 18.04 -2.45 -17.81
CA GLY A 287 18.74 -1.35 -18.47
C GLY A 287 18.66 -1.39 -20.00
N THR A 288 19.52 -0.62 -20.67
CA THR A 288 19.58 -0.52 -22.14
C THR A 288 20.67 -1.40 -22.76
N ASP A 289 21.49 -2.06 -21.94
CA ASP A 289 22.62 -2.85 -22.42
C ASP A 289 22.14 -4.16 -23.06
N GLU A 290 22.69 -4.49 -24.24
CA GLU A 290 22.29 -5.69 -24.99
C GLU A 290 22.62 -7.00 -24.25
N ASP A 291 23.68 -7.02 -23.43
CA ASP A 291 24.11 -8.16 -22.62
C ASP A 291 23.29 -8.35 -21.33
N MET A 292 22.47 -7.37 -20.94
CA MET A 292 21.56 -7.44 -19.79
C MET A 292 20.14 -7.91 -20.17
N ARG A 293 20.03 -8.64 -21.28
CA ARG A 293 18.76 -9.24 -21.69
C ARG A 293 18.36 -10.37 -20.75
N TYR A 294 17.19 -10.23 -20.13
CA TYR A 294 16.62 -11.29 -19.29
C TYR A 294 16.04 -12.43 -20.18
N PRO A 295 16.15 -13.71 -19.77
CA PRO A 295 16.81 -14.21 -18.55
C PRO A 295 18.30 -14.52 -18.76
N ASP A 296 18.84 -14.26 -19.95
CA ASP A 296 20.15 -14.73 -20.41
C ASP A 296 21.28 -14.37 -19.44
N PHE A 297 21.31 -13.12 -18.94
CA PHE A 297 22.33 -12.66 -18.00
C PHE A 297 22.28 -13.40 -16.64
N LEU A 298 21.10 -13.87 -16.21
CA LEU A 298 20.94 -14.69 -15.00
C LEU A 298 21.36 -16.14 -15.26
N LEU A 299 20.98 -16.70 -16.41
CA LEU A 299 21.25 -18.09 -16.77
C LEU A 299 22.74 -18.33 -17.10
N LYS A 300 23.38 -17.39 -17.77
CA LYS A 300 24.84 -17.40 -18.03
C LYS A 300 25.62 -16.96 -16.79
N GLY A 301 24.95 -16.26 -15.88
CA GLY A 301 25.56 -15.54 -14.78
C GLY A 301 26.39 -14.31 -15.22
N GLU A 302 26.46 -14.00 -16.50
CA GLU A 302 27.22 -12.85 -16.98
C GLU A 302 26.40 -11.59 -16.71
N ILE A 303 26.89 -10.76 -15.79
CA ILE A 303 26.34 -9.44 -15.53
C ILE A 303 27.21 -8.43 -16.27
N SER A 304 26.61 -7.49 -17.00
CA SER A 304 27.31 -6.41 -17.71
C SER A 304 28.38 -5.80 -16.80
N LYS A 305 29.56 -5.54 -17.37
CA LYS A 305 30.65 -4.85 -16.66
C LYS A 305 30.24 -3.47 -16.14
N HIS A 306 29.16 -2.90 -16.68
CA HIS A 306 28.59 -1.62 -16.28
C HIS A 306 27.68 -1.73 -15.04
N VAL A 307 27.32 -2.94 -14.64
CA VAL A 307 26.58 -3.23 -13.42
C VAL A 307 27.57 -3.64 -12.33
N LYS A 308 27.61 -2.91 -11.22
CA LYS A 308 28.50 -3.20 -10.09
C LYS A 308 28.14 -4.55 -9.47
N SER A 309 28.82 -5.63 -9.88
CA SER A 309 28.72 -6.92 -9.19
C SER A 309 29.50 -6.81 -7.87
N GLY A 310 28.82 -6.97 -6.73
CA GLY A 310 29.45 -6.94 -5.40
C GLY A 310 30.39 -8.12 -5.11
N ARG A 311 30.79 -8.92 -6.11
CA ARG A 311 31.65 -10.10 -5.96
C ARG A 311 32.99 -9.87 -6.64
N LYS A 312 34.08 -9.99 -5.87
CA LYS A 312 35.42 -10.26 -6.42
C LYS A 312 35.38 -11.66 -7.06
N THR A 313 35.46 -11.71 -8.38
CA THR A 313 35.68 -12.90 -9.23
C THR A 313 35.67 -14.27 -8.52
N SER A 314 34.52 -14.96 -8.50
CA SER A 314 34.47 -16.42 -8.64
C SER A 314 33.07 -16.89 -9.05
N LYS A 315 33.04 -17.81 -10.03
CA LYS A 315 31.95 -18.67 -10.50
C LYS A 315 30.53 -18.24 -10.11
N LEU A 316 29.80 -17.68 -11.08
CA LEU A 316 28.34 -17.70 -11.01
C LEU A 316 27.83 -19.14 -11.06
N LEU A 317 26.68 -19.35 -10.41
CA LEU A 317 26.00 -20.63 -10.32
C LEU A 317 25.92 -21.25 -11.71
N ARG A 318 26.62 -22.38 -11.91
CA ARG A 318 26.44 -23.18 -13.13
C ARG A 318 24.96 -23.55 -13.24
N SER A 319 24.42 -23.43 -14.44
CA SER A 319 23.08 -23.87 -14.82
C SER A 319 22.74 -25.23 -14.18
N PRO A 320 21.54 -25.41 -13.57
CA PRO A 320 21.17 -26.66 -12.94
C PRO A 320 21.19 -27.79 -13.98
N ALA A 321 21.90 -28.88 -13.68
CA ALA A 321 22.12 -30.04 -14.56
C ALA A 321 20.86 -30.91 -14.77
N TRP A 322 19.65 -30.35 -14.67
CA TRP A 322 18.39 -31.12 -14.80
C TRP A 322 17.99 -31.33 -16.27
N LEU A 323 18.85 -30.90 -17.21
CA LEU A 323 18.71 -31.11 -18.65
C LEU A 323 19.46 -32.37 -19.16
N SER A 324 20.04 -33.21 -18.29
CA SER A 324 20.73 -34.44 -18.70
C SER A 324 20.58 -35.57 -17.67
N VAL A 325 19.90 -36.66 -18.07
CA VAL A 325 19.55 -37.85 -17.26
C VAL A 325 20.71 -38.86 -17.18
N SER A 326 20.94 -39.51 -16.02
CA SER A 326 21.25 -40.95 -15.86
C SER A 326 21.50 -41.36 -14.38
N LEU A 327 21.02 -42.56 -14.02
CA LEU A 327 21.12 -43.29 -12.74
C LEU A 327 22.54 -43.45 -12.17
N SER A 328 22.67 -43.43 -10.82
CA SER A 328 23.39 -44.43 -9.98
C SER A 328 23.36 -44.05 -8.47
N GLN A 329 23.25 -45.07 -7.62
CA GLN A 329 23.19 -45.05 -6.14
C GLN A 329 24.54 -44.71 -5.47
N GLU A 330 24.52 -44.11 -4.27
CA GLU A 330 24.91 -44.74 -2.98
C GLU A 330 25.03 -43.73 -1.82
N ALA A 331 25.08 -44.28 -0.60
CA ALA A 331 24.67 -43.71 0.69
C ALA A 331 25.80 -43.11 1.56
N GLY A 332 25.44 -42.38 2.64
CA GLY A 332 26.34 -42.03 3.75
C GLY A 332 25.83 -40.93 4.69
N HIS A 333 25.78 -41.20 6.00
CA HIS A 333 25.07 -40.48 7.09
C HIS A 333 25.95 -39.44 7.88
N PRO A 334 25.42 -38.69 8.88
CA PRO A 334 25.74 -37.28 9.17
C PRO A 334 26.56 -36.98 10.45
N GLY A 335 26.94 -35.71 10.65
CA GLY A 335 27.44 -35.16 11.92
C GLY A 335 27.14 -33.66 12.09
N LYS A 336 26.56 -33.28 13.24
CA LYS A 336 26.31 -31.90 13.73
C LYS A 336 27.54 -31.31 14.43
N PRO A 337 27.61 -29.98 14.62
CA PRO A 337 28.05 -29.46 15.93
C PRO A 337 27.26 -28.27 16.49
N THR A 338 27.49 -28.06 17.78
CA THR A 338 26.81 -27.26 18.82
C THR A 338 27.34 -25.83 18.99
N PHE A 339 26.49 -24.94 19.51
CA PHE A 339 26.77 -23.56 19.94
C PHE A 339 27.40 -23.49 21.35
N SER A 340 28.22 -22.46 21.61
CA SER A 340 28.69 -22.09 22.96
C SER A 340 28.58 -20.57 23.17
N ALA A 341 27.94 -20.18 24.27
CA ALA A 341 27.81 -18.80 24.75
C ALA A 341 28.96 -18.43 25.69
N LEU A 342 29.29 -17.13 25.77
CA LEU A 342 30.27 -16.55 26.69
C LEU A 342 29.62 -15.37 27.43
N THR A 343 29.65 -15.43 28.75
CA THR A 343 29.15 -14.43 29.71
C THR A 343 30.29 -13.92 30.60
N SER A 344 30.31 -12.62 30.94
CA SER A 344 30.75 -12.00 32.22
C SER A 344 31.06 -10.49 32.06
N PRO A 345 31.15 -9.69 33.14
CA PRO A 345 30.32 -9.66 34.35
C PRO A 345 29.93 -8.22 34.80
N ALA A 346 29.03 -8.15 35.79
CA ALA A 346 28.54 -6.94 36.44
C ALA A 346 29.50 -6.36 37.50
N VAL A 347 29.39 -5.05 37.77
CA VAL A 347 30.05 -4.34 38.87
C VAL A 347 28.99 -3.76 39.81
N THR A 348 29.05 -4.13 41.09
CA THR A 348 28.26 -3.61 42.20
C THR A 348 29.07 -2.58 43.00
N MET A 349 28.46 -1.47 43.41
CA MET A 349 29.02 -0.58 44.44
C MET A 349 27.94 -0.16 45.45
N GLU A 350 28.23 -0.38 46.74
CA GLU A 350 27.40 -0.05 47.90
C GLU A 350 27.34 1.46 48.20
N LEU A 351 26.23 1.90 48.79
CA LEU A 351 26.05 3.23 49.35
C LEU A 351 25.74 3.13 50.87
N LYS A 352 26.56 3.75 51.71
CA LYS A 352 26.31 3.92 53.16
C LYS A 352 26.19 5.39 53.55
N HIS A 353 25.07 5.67 54.24
CA HIS A 353 24.85 6.68 55.29
C HIS A 353 25.06 8.18 54.98
N LEU A 354 23.95 8.92 54.96
CA LEU A 354 23.86 10.23 55.61
C LEU A 354 22.42 10.46 56.11
N LEU A 355 22.29 10.60 57.43
CA LEU A 355 21.07 11.01 58.14
C LEU A 355 21.22 12.51 58.45
N ALA A 356 20.27 13.36 58.02
CA ALA A 356 20.12 14.70 58.57
C ALA A 356 18.69 15.25 58.42
N LEU A 357 18.13 15.56 59.60
CA LEU A 357 17.08 16.52 59.99
C LEU A 357 15.87 16.80 59.08
N GLY A 358 14.69 16.57 59.70
CA GLY A 358 13.38 16.86 59.15
C GLY A 358 13.02 18.35 59.09
N LEU A 359 12.29 18.65 58.02
CA LEU A 359 11.24 19.65 57.94
C LEU A 359 10.04 18.93 57.30
N THR A 360 8.94 18.79 58.03
CA THR A 360 7.68 18.31 57.48
C THR A 360 7.09 19.40 56.59
N VAL A 361 7.55 19.43 55.34
CA VAL A 361 6.85 20.08 54.24
C VAL A 361 5.68 19.14 53.89
N ALA A 362 4.44 19.61 54.00
CA ALA A 362 3.31 18.88 53.44
C ALA A 362 3.65 18.56 51.97
N PRO A 363 3.52 17.30 51.51
CA PRO A 363 3.94 16.96 50.15
C PRO A 363 3.15 17.84 49.19
N ALA A 364 3.84 18.70 48.44
CA ALA A 364 3.27 19.21 47.21
C ALA A 364 2.81 17.97 46.44
N ALA A 365 1.55 17.92 46.01
CA ALA A 365 1.04 16.82 45.22
C ALA A 365 2.01 16.62 44.05
N ALA A 366 2.65 15.44 43.98
CA ALA A 366 3.59 15.15 42.93
C ALA A 366 2.87 15.30 41.59
N GLU A 367 3.44 16.09 40.70
CA GLU A 367 2.90 16.30 39.36
C GLU A 367 2.62 14.93 38.71
N THR A 368 1.41 14.76 38.20
CA THR A 368 0.98 13.52 37.57
C THR A 368 0.81 13.71 36.07
N VAL A 369 1.31 12.76 35.28
CA VAL A 369 1.02 12.69 33.84
C VAL A 369 -0.30 11.97 33.63
N LEU A 370 -1.26 12.62 32.97
CA LEU A 370 -2.57 12.06 32.63
C LEU A 370 -2.53 11.25 31.33
N GLY A 371 -1.64 11.63 30.42
CA GLY A 371 -1.38 10.94 29.17
C GLY A 371 -0.42 11.71 28.28
N ILE A 372 -0.05 11.10 27.15
CA ILE A 372 0.96 11.63 26.25
C ILE A 372 0.55 11.51 24.78
N TYR A 373 1.10 12.41 23.97
CA TYR A 373 1.17 12.27 22.52
C TYR A 373 2.63 12.27 22.07
N ILE A 374 3.07 11.21 21.40
CA ILE A 374 4.41 11.10 20.80
C ILE A 374 4.26 11.14 19.28
N PHE A 375 4.92 12.12 18.64
CA PHE A 375 5.20 12.05 17.20
C PHE A 375 6.65 11.64 17.00
N HIS A 376 6.88 10.51 16.34
CA HIS A 376 8.18 9.85 16.26
C HIS A 376 8.63 9.72 14.79
N ARG A 377 9.88 10.06 14.51
CA ARG A 377 10.51 9.78 13.21
C ARG A 377 10.91 8.31 13.16
N HIS A 378 10.87 7.70 11.99
CA HIS A 378 11.50 6.41 11.77
C HIS A 378 13.00 6.38 12.16
N GLY A 379 13.53 5.17 12.40
CA GLY A 379 14.95 4.93 12.59
C GLY A 379 15.74 4.92 11.29
N ASP A 380 17.03 4.67 11.38
CA ASP A 380 17.92 4.53 10.23
C ASP A 380 17.40 3.57 9.14
N ARG A 381 17.78 3.88 7.89
CA ARG A 381 17.28 3.26 6.67
C ARG A 381 18.28 3.40 5.53
N THR A 382 18.06 2.66 4.44
CA THR A 382 18.82 2.85 3.20
C THR A 382 18.55 4.21 2.55
N ALA A 383 19.40 4.64 1.62
CA ALA A 383 19.30 5.96 0.97
C ALA A 383 18.08 6.03 0.04
N LYS A 384 17.41 7.19 0.02
CA LYS A 384 16.21 7.45 -0.79
C LYS A 384 16.46 7.46 -2.28
N LYS A 385 17.70 7.73 -2.69
CA LYS A 385 18.12 7.69 -4.10
C LYS A 385 17.92 6.31 -4.75
N TRP A 386 17.88 5.23 -3.94
CA TRP A 386 17.82 3.85 -4.42
C TRP A 386 16.59 3.11 -3.88
N PRO A 387 15.38 3.44 -4.35
CA PRO A 387 14.17 2.77 -3.91
C PRO A 387 14.13 1.29 -4.37
N PRO A 388 13.41 0.41 -3.65
CA PRO A 388 12.64 0.72 -2.45
C PRO A 388 13.54 0.96 -1.24
N VAL A 389 13.19 1.97 -0.44
CA VAL A 389 13.88 2.26 0.81
C VAL A 389 13.60 1.13 1.82
N ARG A 390 14.63 0.69 2.53
CA ARG A 390 14.54 -0.41 3.49
C ARG A 390 14.95 0.06 4.88
N PHE A 391 14.19 -0.39 5.87
CA PHE A 391 14.54 -0.26 7.29
C PHE A 391 15.75 -1.12 7.61
N THR A 392 16.70 -0.59 8.38
CA THR A 392 17.95 -1.28 8.75
C THR A 392 17.86 -1.84 10.17
N ASP A 393 18.78 -2.75 10.50
CA ASP A 393 18.92 -3.26 11.87
C ASP A 393 19.37 -2.15 12.85
N LEU A 394 20.15 -1.18 12.38
CA LEU A 394 20.51 0.01 13.16
C LEU A 394 19.25 0.82 13.49
N GLY A 395 18.40 1.08 12.51
CA GLY A 395 17.14 1.79 12.72
C GLY A 395 16.20 1.06 13.68
N ALA A 396 16.17 -0.27 13.61
CA ALA A 396 15.43 -1.08 14.57
C ALA A 396 15.96 -0.89 15.99
N SER A 397 17.29 -0.90 16.18
CA SER A 397 17.93 -0.68 17.47
C SER A 397 17.68 0.72 18.03
N GLU A 398 17.75 1.76 17.21
CA GLU A 398 17.52 3.15 17.61
C GLU A 398 16.09 3.35 18.13
N VAL A 399 15.11 2.88 17.35
CA VAL A 399 13.70 3.08 17.68
C VAL A 399 13.27 2.17 18.84
N TYR A 400 13.82 0.96 18.93
CA TYR A 400 13.65 0.09 20.10
C TYR A 400 14.20 0.72 21.38
N ALA A 401 15.40 1.32 21.33
CA ALA A 401 15.99 2.02 22.48
C ALA A 401 15.12 3.21 22.93
N SER A 402 14.58 3.98 21.98
CA SER A 402 13.62 5.05 22.27
C SER A 402 12.35 4.50 22.94
N GLY A 403 11.82 3.40 22.41
CA GLY A 403 10.67 2.69 23.00
C GLY A 403 10.93 2.27 24.45
N LEU A 404 12.10 1.67 24.73
CA LEU A 404 12.52 1.31 26.08
C LEU A 404 12.57 2.54 27.00
N TYR A 405 13.21 3.62 26.57
CA TYR A 405 13.30 4.86 27.35
C TYR A 405 11.91 5.37 27.77
N TYR A 406 10.98 5.44 26.82
CA TYR A 406 9.62 5.88 27.10
C TYR A 406 8.83 4.88 27.97
N GLY A 407 9.07 3.57 27.80
CA GLY A 407 8.53 2.54 28.68
C GLY A 407 8.98 2.74 30.13
N GLU A 408 10.28 2.92 30.36
CA GLU A 408 10.84 3.18 31.70
C GLU A 408 10.40 4.51 32.30
N ARG A 409 10.13 5.52 31.46
CA ARG A 409 9.69 6.84 31.92
C ARG A 409 8.20 6.89 32.28
N TYR A 410 7.35 6.22 31.51
CA TYR A 410 5.90 6.42 31.56
C TYR A 410 5.09 5.18 31.94
N VAL A 411 5.61 3.98 31.70
CA VAL A 411 4.84 2.73 31.78
C VAL A 411 5.16 1.97 33.07
N ARG A 412 6.43 1.68 33.33
CA ARG A 412 6.83 0.74 34.39
C ARG A 412 6.34 1.15 35.79
N THR A 413 6.25 0.16 36.66
CA THR A 413 6.06 0.39 38.09
C THR A 413 7.20 1.27 38.63
N ASN A 414 6.85 2.35 39.36
CA ASN A 414 7.79 3.37 39.85
C ASN A 414 8.51 4.18 38.76
N ALA A 415 7.96 4.23 37.55
CA ALA A 415 8.47 5.09 36.49
C ALA A 415 8.49 6.56 36.93
N SER A 416 9.54 7.29 36.54
CA SER A 416 9.79 8.67 37.00
C SER A 416 8.67 9.66 36.68
N ALA A 417 7.88 9.38 35.64
CA ALA A 417 6.73 10.17 35.22
C ALA A 417 5.57 9.25 34.82
N GLN A 418 5.32 8.22 35.63
CA GLN A 418 4.31 7.20 35.33
C GLN A 418 2.96 7.82 34.91
N ILE A 419 2.39 7.35 33.80
CA ILE A 419 1.09 7.80 33.33
C ILE A 419 0.00 7.22 34.23
N ARG A 420 -0.87 8.10 34.73
CA ARG A 420 -1.97 7.74 35.60
C ARG A 420 -2.85 6.67 34.97
N SER A 421 -3.04 5.58 35.72
CA SER A 421 -3.91 4.46 35.34
C SER A 421 -3.51 3.73 34.05
N LEU A 422 -2.28 3.93 33.55
CA LEU A 422 -1.72 3.10 32.48
C LEU A 422 -1.25 1.76 33.06
N SER A 423 -1.54 0.66 32.35
CA SER A 423 -1.08 -0.66 32.75
C SER A 423 0.44 -0.79 32.63
N THR A 424 1.09 -1.35 33.65
CA THR A 424 2.56 -1.29 33.82
C THR A 424 3.32 -2.42 33.13
N ASP A 425 2.71 -3.60 33.06
CA ASP A 425 3.37 -4.84 32.64
C ASP A 425 2.65 -5.46 31.44
N ASP A 426 1.32 -5.55 31.51
CA ASP A 426 0.48 -6.05 30.41
C ASP A 426 -0.07 -4.91 29.56
N VAL A 427 -0.03 -5.06 28.24
CA VAL A 427 -0.63 -4.08 27.34
C VAL A 427 -2.15 -4.20 27.33
N LEU A 428 -2.82 -3.07 27.54
CA LEU A 428 -4.26 -2.93 27.35
C LEU A 428 -4.49 -2.13 26.05
N PRO A 429 -4.97 -2.76 24.97
CA PRO A 429 -5.12 -2.09 23.68
C PRO A 429 -5.99 -0.82 23.74
N GLU A 430 -6.95 -0.74 24.66
CA GLU A 430 -7.82 0.44 24.83
C GLU A 430 -7.07 1.66 25.39
N GLN A 431 -5.89 1.45 25.99
CA GLN A 431 -5.06 2.51 26.57
C GLN A 431 -4.04 3.08 25.58
N LEU A 432 -3.85 2.46 24.41
CA LEU A 432 -2.88 2.86 23.41
C LEU A 432 -3.54 3.18 22.07
N ALA A 433 -3.11 4.26 21.43
CA ALA A 433 -3.46 4.55 20.04
C ALA A 433 -2.19 4.70 19.22
N VAL A 434 -1.85 3.68 18.41
CA VAL A 434 -0.63 3.69 17.59
C VAL A 434 -0.98 3.82 16.11
N THR A 435 -0.37 4.79 15.44
CA THR A 435 -0.63 5.07 14.03
C THR A 435 0.65 5.29 13.24
N SER A 436 0.66 4.88 11.98
CA SER A 436 1.79 5.06 11.07
C SER A 436 1.32 5.05 9.61
N PRO A 437 1.88 5.87 8.69
CA PRO A 437 1.63 5.72 7.26
C PRO A 437 1.89 4.30 6.76
N SER A 438 1.22 3.89 5.68
CA SER A 438 1.46 2.57 5.07
C SER A 438 2.76 2.59 4.26
N ASP A 439 3.88 2.44 4.96
CA ASP A 439 5.24 2.46 4.43
C ASP A 439 6.10 1.45 5.21
N VAL A 440 6.99 0.73 4.52
CA VAL A 440 7.78 -0.36 5.11
C VAL A 440 8.73 0.13 6.20
N VAL A 441 9.24 1.36 6.13
CA VAL A 441 10.17 1.92 7.12
C VAL A 441 9.39 2.44 8.32
N LEU A 442 8.33 3.21 8.10
CA LEU A 442 7.52 3.81 9.16
C LEU A 442 6.73 2.77 9.96
N GLN A 443 6.15 1.75 9.31
CA GLN A 443 5.47 0.66 10.00
C GLN A 443 6.45 -0.19 10.81
N SER A 444 7.60 -0.56 10.21
CA SER A 444 8.61 -1.36 10.90
C SER A 444 9.20 -0.61 12.10
N SER A 445 9.39 0.71 11.98
CA SER A 445 9.79 1.56 13.11
C SER A 445 8.76 1.54 14.23
N ALA A 446 7.47 1.65 13.91
CA ALA A 446 6.41 1.58 14.92
C ALA A 446 6.43 0.24 15.68
N TYR A 447 6.59 -0.88 14.98
CA TYR A 447 6.69 -2.19 15.64
C TYR A 447 7.97 -2.33 16.50
N ALA A 448 9.11 -1.83 16.02
CA ALA A 448 10.36 -1.85 16.80
C ALA A 448 10.25 -0.98 18.07
N PHE A 449 9.58 0.17 17.98
CA PHE A 449 9.31 1.03 19.14
C PHE A 449 8.47 0.30 20.18
N LEU A 450 7.40 -0.35 19.75
CA LEU A 450 6.46 -1.02 20.64
C LEU A 450 7.09 -2.21 21.37
N GLN A 451 8.04 -2.90 20.75
CA GLN A 451 8.88 -3.91 21.40
C GLN A 451 9.64 -3.36 22.62
N GLY A 452 10.06 -2.09 22.60
CA GLY A 452 10.70 -1.44 23.74
C GLY A 452 9.70 -0.83 24.72
N PHE A 453 8.62 -0.22 24.20
CA PHE A 453 7.61 0.46 25.00
C PHE A 453 6.88 -0.52 25.94
N TYR A 454 6.42 -1.65 25.39
CA TYR A 454 5.94 -2.82 26.14
C TYR A 454 6.77 -4.06 25.79
N PRO A 455 7.83 -4.36 26.55
CA PRO A 455 8.65 -5.53 26.33
C PRO A 455 7.86 -6.82 26.61
N PRO A 456 8.39 -7.99 26.21
CA PRO A 456 7.73 -9.26 26.47
C PRO A 456 7.42 -9.45 27.96
N ALA A 457 6.18 -9.80 28.29
CA ALA A 457 5.72 -9.91 29.68
C ALA A 457 6.23 -11.19 30.37
N GLY A 458 6.65 -12.20 29.60
CA GLY A 458 7.10 -13.50 30.11
C GLY A 458 6.04 -14.29 30.88
N THR A 459 4.79 -13.83 30.87
CA THR A 459 3.66 -14.43 31.59
C THR A 459 3.03 -15.55 30.76
N ALA A 460 3.13 -16.76 31.29
CA ALA A 460 2.51 -17.93 30.68
C ALA A 460 1.04 -18.06 31.16
N ASN A 461 0.12 -18.10 30.21
CA ASN A 461 -1.30 -18.25 30.47
C ASN A 461 -1.63 -19.72 30.79
N THR A 462 -2.28 -19.96 31.91
CA THR A 462 -2.73 -21.31 32.27
C THR A 462 -4.04 -21.64 31.55
N LEU A 463 -4.01 -22.66 30.70
CA LEU A 463 -5.18 -23.19 30.01
C LEU A 463 -6.05 -24.02 30.97
N ALA A 464 -7.31 -24.24 30.58
CA ALA A 464 -8.29 -24.99 31.40
C ALA A 464 -7.84 -26.43 31.75
N ASN A 465 -6.90 -27.01 30.99
CA ASN A 465 -6.32 -28.33 31.26
C ASN A 465 -5.10 -28.28 32.21
N GLY A 466 -4.77 -27.12 32.77
CA GLY A 466 -3.61 -26.90 33.64
C GLY A 466 -2.27 -26.75 32.91
N SER A 467 -2.24 -26.85 31.58
CA SER A 467 -1.02 -26.55 30.80
C SER A 467 -0.80 -25.05 30.68
N SER A 468 0.45 -24.62 30.60
CA SER A 468 0.81 -23.22 30.46
C SER A 468 1.26 -22.92 29.03
N VAL A 469 0.75 -21.83 28.46
CA VAL A 469 1.15 -21.36 27.13
C VAL A 469 1.65 -19.93 27.20
N GLU A 470 2.82 -19.71 26.63
CA GLU A 470 3.43 -18.38 26.52
C GLU A 470 3.31 -17.89 25.08
N ALA A 471 3.08 -16.59 24.90
CA ALA A 471 3.14 -16.02 23.56
C ALA A 471 4.56 -16.23 22.96
N PRO A 472 4.68 -16.41 21.63
CA PRO A 472 5.99 -16.53 20.98
C PRO A 472 6.93 -15.35 21.31
N LEU A 473 8.23 -15.54 21.03
CA LEU A 473 9.27 -14.53 21.28
C LEU A 473 9.39 -14.10 22.76
N GLY A 474 9.17 -15.04 23.68
CA GLY A 474 9.36 -14.81 25.12
C GLY A 474 8.23 -14.02 25.79
N GLY A 475 6.99 -14.17 25.30
CA GLY A 475 5.84 -13.43 25.82
C GLY A 475 5.60 -12.11 25.10
N TYR A 476 5.92 -12.01 23.81
CA TYR A 476 5.75 -10.78 23.04
C TYR A 476 4.29 -10.30 23.06
N GLN A 477 4.12 -9.01 23.31
CA GLN A 477 2.83 -8.36 23.46
C GLN A 477 2.42 -7.71 22.13
N TYR A 478 1.27 -8.10 21.59
CA TYR A 478 0.82 -7.65 20.28
C TYR A 478 0.04 -6.34 20.38
N VAL A 479 0.69 -5.23 20.00
CA VAL A 479 0.05 -3.92 19.92
C VAL A 479 -0.29 -3.59 18.46
N PRO A 480 -1.55 -3.29 18.12
CA PRO A 480 -1.94 -2.97 16.75
C PRO A 480 -1.39 -1.60 16.33
N VAL A 481 -0.83 -1.53 15.11
CA VAL A 481 -0.44 -0.28 14.46
C VAL A 481 -1.40 0.01 13.33
N ASN A 482 -2.17 1.09 13.45
CA ASN A 482 -3.16 1.47 12.45
C ASN A 482 -2.54 2.29 11.33
N ALA A 483 -2.91 2.00 10.08
CA ALA A 483 -2.48 2.79 8.94
C ALA A 483 -3.15 4.18 8.96
N VAL A 484 -2.39 5.25 8.79
CA VAL A 484 -2.95 6.59 8.55
C VAL A 484 -3.26 6.72 7.06
N SER A 485 -4.55 6.83 6.72
CA SER A 485 -5.05 7.04 5.36
C SER A 485 -5.87 8.33 5.26
N THR A 486 -5.41 9.41 5.89
CA THR A 486 -6.08 10.72 5.75
C THR A 486 -5.65 11.39 4.45
N ALA A 487 -6.40 12.43 4.03
CA ALA A 487 -6.14 13.18 2.80
C ALA A 487 -4.72 13.77 2.67
N ALA A 488 -3.94 13.79 3.76
CA ALA A 488 -2.60 14.34 3.85
C ALA A 488 -1.44 13.33 3.73
N THR A 489 -1.71 12.02 3.77
CA THR A 489 -0.66 10.99 3.83
C THR A 489 -0.65 10.10 2.59
N SER A 490 0.47 10.12 1.85
CA SER A 490 0.71 9.30 0.66
C SER A 490 1.15 7.88 1.03
N GLN A 491 0.82 6.92 0.16
CA GLN A 491 1.55 5.64 0.08
C GLN A 491 3.01 5.94 -0.29
N ASP A 492 3.96 5.15 0.22
CA ASP A 492 5.39 5.29 -0.09
C ASP A 492 6.02 6.61 0.38
N ALA A 493 5.52 7.19 1.48
CA ALA A 493 6.04 8.45 2.02
C ALA A 493 7.57 8.44 2.07
N GLU A 494 8.21 7.40 2.62
CA GLU A 494 9.68 7.37 2.74
C GLU A 494 10.44 7.19 1.42
N ASN A 495 9.78 6.77 0.33
CA ASN A 495 10.42 6.69 -0.98
C ASN A 495 10.53 8.06 -1.68
N SER A 496 9.84 9.10 -1.18
CA SER A 496 9.93 10.44 -1.76
C SER A 496 11.20 11.17 -1.31
N GLY A 497 11.95 11.70 -2.28
CA GLY A 497 13.06 12.62 -2.03
C GLY A 497 12.62 13.91 -1.33
N TRP A 498 11.39 14.37 -1.59
CA TRP A 498 10.74 15.49 -0.89
C TRP A 498 9.37 15.06 -0.34
N LEU A 499 9.27 14.91 0.99
CA LEU A 499 8.13 14.24 1.65
C LEU A 499 6.82 15.04 1.54
N GLN A 500 6.83 16.39 1.52
CA GLN A 500 5.58 17.18 1.43
C GLN A 500 5.02 17.28 0.01
N GLY A 501 5.79 16.93 -1.03
CA GLY A 501 5.29 16.84 -2.41
C GLY A 501 4.17 15.81 -2.56
N GLY A 502 4.09 14.86 -1.62
CA GLY A 502 3.03 13.85 -1.50
C GLY A 502 1.97 14.17 -0.44
N SER A 503 1.85 15.42 0.02
CA SER A 503 0.87 15.85 1.03
C SER A 503 -0.59 15.83 0.57
N GLY A 504 -0.86 15.53 -0.71
CA GLY A 504 -2.20 15.61 -1.31
C GLY A 504 -2.77 17.05 -1.42
N CYS A 505 -2.07 18.04 -0.88
CA CYS A 505 -2.53 19.42 -0.74
C CYS A 505 -1.95 20.30 -1.86
N GLY A 506 -2.73 20.55 -2.92
CA GLY A 506 -2.27 21.31 -4.09
C GLY A 506 -1.69 22.70 -3.76
N LYS A 507 -2.34 23.45 -2.87
CA LYS A 507 -1.83 24.76 -2.43
C LYS A 507 -0.52 24.69 -1.65
N ALA A 508 -0.33 23.67 -0.81
CA ALA A 508 0.94 23.49 -0.10
C ALA A 508 2.07 23.15 -1.09
N VAL A 509 1.80 22.27 -2.07
CA VAL A 509 2.75 21.93 -3.14
C VAL A 509 3.14 23.17 -3.95
N VAL A 510 2.16 23.98 -4.36
CA VAL A 510 2.43 25.26 -5.06
C VAL A 510 3.26 26.19 -4.18
N SER A 511 2.90 26.34 -2.90
CA SER A 511 3.67 27.17 -1.96
C SER A 511 5.11 26.71 -1.84
N SER A 512 5.37 25.42 -1.60
CA SER A 512 6.73 24.88 -1.52
C SER A 512 7.49 25.11 -2.82
N ASN A 513 6.89 24.87 -3.98
CA ASN A 513 7.54 25.07 -5.28
C ASN A 513 7.92 26.53 -5.56
N ASN A 514 7.21 27.50 -4.98
CA ASN A 514 7.57 28.92 -5.11
C ASN A 514 8.94 29.24 -4.50
N TYR A 515 9.43 28.44 -3.54
CA TYR A 515 10.78 28.60 -2.99
C TYR A 515 11.87 28.50 -4.08
N PHE A 516 11.76 27.56 -5.01
CA PHE A 516 12.71 27.41 -6.12
C PHE A 516 12.79 28.61 -7.07
N SER A 517 11.81 29.53 -6.97
CA SER A 517 11.79 30.78 -7.72
C SER A 517 12.17 32.01 -6.88
N SER A 518 12.46 31.85 -5.58
CA SER A 518 12.76 32.97 -4.69
C SER A 518 14.19 33.51 -4.89
N PRO A 519 14.44 34.81 -4.61
CA PRO A 519 15.79 35.37 -4.63
C PRO A 519 16.77 34.62 -3.71
N GLU A 520 16.30 34.22 -2.53
CA GLU A 520 17.09 33.53 -1.51
C GLU A 520 17.56 32.17 -2.03
N TYR A 521 16.68 31.39 -2.65
CA TYR A 521 17.04 30.12 -3.29
C TYR A 521 18.06 30.33 -4.41
N ARG A 522 17.82 31.29 -5.31
CA ARG A 522 18.74 31.55 -6.44
C ARG A 522 20.14 31.98 -5.97
N SER A 523 20.23 32.77 -4.89
CA SER A 523 21.51 33.16 -4.29
C SER A 523 22.24 31.94 -3.73
N LEU A 524 21.58 31.15 -2.88
CA LEU A 524 22.15 29.94 -2.30
C LEU A 524 22.55 28.92 -3.36
N GLN A 525 21.74 28.73 -4.40
CA GLN A 525 22.04 27.86 -5.52
C GLN A 525 23.31 28.29 -6.27
N ALA A 526 23.53 29.59 -6.44
CA ALA A 526 24.73 30.11 -7.08
C ALA A 526 25.96 29.99 -6.18
N GLU A 527 25.85 30.38 -4.90
CA GLU A 527 26.94 30.40 -3.92
C GLU A 527 27.43 28.99 -3.55
N SER A 528 26.52 28.03 -3.44
CA SER A 528 26.85 26.65 -3.05
C SER A 528 27.27 25.76 -4.22
N ARG A 529 27.21 26.27 -5.47
CA ARG A 529 27.48 25.47 -6.67
C ARG A 529 28.83 24.77 -6.62
N ASP A 530 29.90 25.52 -6.35
CA ASP A 530 31.26 24.97 -6.33
C ASP A 530 31.43 23.91 -5.23
N PHE A 531 30.75 24.09 -4.09
CA PHE A 531 30.72 23.10 -3.02
C PHE A 531 30.12 21.77 -3.51
N TYR A 532 28.93 21.78 -4.12
CA TYR A 532 28.33 20.54 -4.62
C TYR A 532 29.11 19.92 -5.78
N GLN A 533 29.70 20.72 -6.66
CA GLN A 533 30.60 20.21 -7.70
C GLN A 533 31.82 19.51 -7.09
N SER A 534 32.37 20.02 -5.99
CA SER A 534 33.49 19.39 -5.30
C SER A 534 33.17 18.00 -4.74
N LEU A 535 31.89 17.69 -4.50
CA LEU A 535 31.43 16.39 -3.99
C LEU A 535 31.30 15.31 -5.07
N LEU A 536 31.38 15.67 -6.36
CA LEU A 536 31.26 14.72 -7.48
C LEU A 536 32.13 13.46 -7.37
N PRO A 537 33.37 13.48 -6.87
CA PRO A 537 34.16 12.26 -6.68
C PRO A 537 33.49 11.20 -5.78
N VAL A 538 32.57 11.62 -4.91
CA VAL A 538 31.82 10.75 -3.98
C VAL A 538 30.43 10.41 -4.53
N ILE A 539 29.78 11.35 -5.22
CA ILE A 539 28.36 11.22 -5.62
C ILE A 539 28.12 10.96 -7.11
N ASN A 540 29.17 10.91 -7.93
CA ASN A 540 29.08 10.79 -9.41
C ASN A 540 28.34 9.53 -9.90
N SER A 541 28.24 8.47 -9.09
CA SER A 541 27.44 7.30 -9.45
C SER A 541 25.94 7.55 -9.40
N SER A 542 25.53 8.64 -8.76
CA SER A 542 24.13 8.98 -8.45
C SER A 542 23.71 10.32 -9.05
N PHE A 543 24.65 11.24 -9.22
CA PHE A 543 24.43 12.60 -9.71
C PHE A 543 25.51 12.96 -10.74
N ASP A 544 25.09 13.41 -11.92
CA ASP A 544 26.02 14.06 -12.85
C ASP A 544 26.32 15.50 -12.42
N ALA A 545 27.27 16.15 -13.09
CA ALA A 545 27.67 17.52 -12.78
C ALA A 545 26.52 18.54 -12.90
N SER A 546 25.49 18.27 -13.71
CA SER A 546 24.34 19.17 -13.83
C SER A 546 23.35 19.06 -12.67
N LYS A 547 23.39 17.93 -11.93
CA LYS A 547 22.51 17.63 -10.80
C LYS A 547 23.23 17.56 -9.45
N ALA A 548 24.53 17.81 -9.43
CA ALA A 548 25.31 18.04 -8.21
C ALA A 548 25.20 19.52 -7.81
N ASP A 549 24.04 19.88 -7.26
CA ASP A 549 23.69 21.25 -6.93
C ASP A 549 22.66 21.35 -5.79
N PHE A 550 22.33 22.57 -5.39
CA PHE A 550 21.47 22.84 -4.22
C PHE A 550 19.99 22.47 -4.43
N GLU A 551 19.51 22.37 -5.68
CA GLU A 551 18.21 21.75 -6.01
C GLU A 551 18.10 20.33 -5.44
N ASN A 552 19.23 19.62 -5.34
CA ASN A 552 19.31 18.26 -4.85
C ASN A 552 19.92 18.16 -3.44
N ALA A 553 20.01 19.27 -2.70
CA ALA A 553 20.71 19.38 -1.41
C ALA A 553 20.38 18.24 -0.46
N TYR A 554 19.09 17.99 -0.19
CA TYR A 554 18.66 16.93 0.71
C TYR A 554 18.99 15.53 0.18
N THR A 555 18.77 15.25 -1.11
CA THR A 555 19.01 13.90 -1.64
C THR A 555 20.51 13.57 -1.69
N ILE A 556 21.36 14.58 -1.93
CA ILE A 556 22.82 14.46 -1.85
C ILE A 556 23.26 14.24 -0.40
N PHE A 557 22.73 15.03 0.53
CA PHE A 557 22.96 14.85 1.97
C PHE A 557 22.55 13.44 2.43
N ASP A 558 21.34 12.99 2.11
CA ASP A 558 20.83 11.67 2.49
C ASP A 558 21.72 10.54 1.96
N LEU A 559 22.10 10.62 0.68
CA LEU A 559 22.98 9.64 0.07
C LEU A 559 24.33 9.56 0.79
N ILE A 560 24.96 10.71 1.08
CA ILE A 560 26.25 10.76 1.77
C ILE A 560 26.09 10.31 3.23
N ASN A 561 25.07 10.77 3.94
CA ASN A 561 24.80 10.44 5.34
C ASN A 561 24.63 8.93 5.53
N VAL A 562 23.74 8.30 4.75
CA VAL A 562 23.55 6.84 4.79
C VAL A 562 24.83 6.12 4.42
N ALA A 563 25.56 6.59 3.41
CA ALA A 563 26.81 5.97 3.03
C ALA A 563 27.86 6.09 4.14
N THR A 564 27.94 7.21 4.87
CA THR A 564 28.88 7.36 6.00
C THR A 564 28.56 6.44 7.17
N ILE A 565 27.30 6.04 7.33
CA ILE A 565 26.87 5.07 8.34
C ILE A 565 27.20 3.63 7.90
N HIS A 566 26.88 3.27 6.66
CA HIS A 566 26.84 1.86 6.22
C HIS A 566 27.97 1.43 5.27
N ASN A 567 28.67 2.36 4.63
CA ASN A 567 29.66 2.06 3.60
C ASN A 567 31.08 2.31 4.11
N SER A 568 31.72 1.24 4.58
CA SER A 568 33.11 1.23 5.06
C SER A 568 34.17 1.55 4.00
N SER A 569 33.78 1.69 2.73
CA SER A 569 34.69 1.93 1.59
C SER A 569 34.25 3.12 0.72
N ILE A 570 33.66 4.17 1.32
CA ILE A 570 33.38 5.41 0.58
C ILE A 570 34.67 5.95 -0.06
N PRO A 571 34.66 6.25 -1.38
CA PRO A 571 35.76 6.93 -2.05
C PRO A 571 36.04 8.29 -1.40
N SER A 572 37.32 8.62 -1.20
CA SER A 572 37.77 9.94 -0.71
C SER A 572 37.35 10.30 0.73
N SER A 573 37.78 9.50 1.72
CA SER A 573 37.70 9.88 3.14
C SER A 573 38.39 11.21 3.47
N SER A 574 39.33 11.66 2.63
CA SER A 574 39.96 12.98 2.72
C SER A 574 39.03 14.14 2.32
N LEU A 575 37.96 13.87 1.56
CA LEU A 575 36.99 14.88 1.12
C LEU A 575 35.81 14.99 2.10
N LEU A 576 35.31 13.86 2.63
CA LEU A 576 34.23 13.82 3.61
C LEU A 576 34.72 14.09 5.04
N THR A 577 35.34 15.26 5.22
CA THR A 577 35.73 15.73 6.55
C THR A 577 34.50 16.13 7.37
N ASN A 578 34.63 16.21 8.69
CA ASN A 578 33.56 16.67 9.58
C ASN A 578 33.06 18.08 9.20
N THR A 579 33.95 18.96 8.71
CA THR A 579 33.57 20.28 8.18
C THR A 579 32.71 20.16 6.92
N THR A 580 33.10 19.31 5.97
CA THR A 580 32.33 19.05 4.75
C THR A 580 30.94 18.48 5.07
N LEU A 581 30.87 17.52 5.98
CA LEU A 581 29.60 16.89 6.37
C LEU A 581 28.67 17.87 7.08
N ARG A 582 29.19 18.72 7.98
CA ARG A 582 28.39 19.79 8.61
C ARG A 582 27.89 20.82 7.60
N GLN A 583 28.73 21.23 6.64
CA GLN A 583 28.32 22.16 5.60
C GLN A 583 27.24 21.55 4.69
N LEU A 584 27.39 20.26 4.34
CA LEU A 584 26.40 19.53 3.57
C LEU A 584 25.06 19.43 4.32
N LYS A 585 25.09 19.08 5.62
CA LYS A 585 23.91 19.06 6.49
C LYS A 585 23.24 20.43 6.57
N SER A 586 24.02 21.50 6.80
CA SER A 586 23.50 22.86 6.86
C SER A 586 22.76 23.29 5.58
N TYR A 587 23.28 22.96 4.40
CA TYR A 587 22.55 23.24 3.16
C TYR A 587 21.28 22.39 3.02
N ALA A 588 21.30 21.13 3.42
CA ALA A 588 20.10 20.30 3.43
C ALA A 588 19.05 20.83 4.42
N ASP A 589 19.48 21.32 5.59
CA ASP A 589 18.60 21.93 6.60
C ASP A 589 17.88 23.15 6.04
N VAL A 590 18.64 24.09 5.45
CA VAL A 590 18.07 25.28 4.82
C VAL A 590 17.11 24.90 3.69
N HIS A 591 17.47 23.92 2.87
CA HIS A 591 16.63 23.43 1.78
C HIS A 591 15.30 22.88 2.29
N GLU A 592 15.34 21.91 3.22
CA GLU A 592 14.14 21.24 3.72
C GLU A 592 13.27 22.15 4.58
N TRP A 593 13.87 23.03 5.39
CA TRP A 593 13.14 24.01 6.19
C TRP A 593 12.29 24.93 5.31
N ASN A 594 12.90 25.52 4.27
CA ASN A 594 12.20 26.43 3.38
C ASN A 594 11.12 25.73 2.54
N LEU A 595 11.26 24.42 2.28
CA LEU A 595 10.21 23.66 1.62
C LEU A 595 9.07 23.28 2.57
N ALA A 596 9.33 23.12 3.88
CA ALA A 596 8.36 22.69 4.89
C ALA A 596 7.62 23.84 5.59
N TYR A 597 8.21 25.04 5.65
CA TYR A 597 7.66 26.18 6.37
C TYR A 597 7.99 27.51 5.68
N ASN A 598 7.05 28.45 5.78
CA ASN A 598 7.22 29.85 5.41
C ASN A 598 6.23 30.68 6.24
N GLU A 599 6.73 31.59 7.07
CA GLU A 599 5.90 32.43 7.94
C GLU A 599 4.89 33.27 7.14
N SER A 600 5.27 33.74 5.95
CA SER A 600 4.40 34.53 5.08
C SER A 600 3.38 33.71 4.31
N ASP A 601 3.54 32.37 4.26
CA ASP A 601 2.65 31.47 3.54
C ASP A 601 2.45 30.15 4.32
N PRO A 602 1.67 30.18 5.41
CA PRO A 602 1.59 29.09 6.38
C PRO A 602 0.91 27.83 5.83
N ILE A 603 0.31 27.87 4.63
CA ILE A 603 -0.21 26.65 3.98
C ILE A 603 0.90 25.66 3.63
N ARG A 604 2.14 26.15 3.45
CA ARG A 604 3.32 25.30 3.24
C ARG A 604 3.50 24.25 4.33
N ALA A 605 3.13 24.61 5.56
CA ALA A 605 3.24 23.77 6.74
C ALA A 605 2.00 22.92 7.03
N ILE A 606 1.24 22.51 6.00
CA ILE A 606 -0.01 21.77 6.17
C ILE A 606 0.14 20.49 7.01
N ALA A 607 1.25 19.77 6.89
CA ALA A 607 1.51 18.58 7.72
C ALA A 607 1.57 18.91 9.21
N GLY A 608 2.23 20.02 9.58
CA GLY A 608 2.28 20.51 10.96
C GLY A 608 0.91 20.99 11.46
N LYS A 609 0.11 21.60 10.58
CA LYS A 609 -1.27 22.00 10.91
C LYS A 609 -2.18 20.81 11.20
N VAL A 610 -2.09 19.74 10.41
CA VAL A 610 -2.83 18.49 10.63
C VAL A 610 -2.38 17.81 11.91
N LEU A 611 -1.05 17.71 12.14
CA LEU A 611 -0.53 17.17 13.40
C LEU A 611 -1.04 17.94 14.61
N ALA A 612 -1.09 19.27 14.54
CA ALA A 612 -1.60 20.08 15.65
C ALA A 612 -3.07 19.79 15.98
N GLY A 613 -3.91 19.56 14.96
CA GLY A 613 -5.28 19.11 15.16
C GLY A 613 -5.37 17.73 15.82
N GLN A 614 -4.52 16.80 15.39
CA GLN A 614 -4.45 15.44 15.96
C GLN A 614 -3.99 15.45 17.43
N VAL A 615 -2.99 16.27 17.77
CA VAL A 615 -2.53 16.47 19.15
C VAL A 615 -3.66 17.02 20.02
N LEU A 616 -4.36 18.06 19.56
CA LEU A 616 -5.49 18.65 20.30
C LEU A 616 -6.60 17.64 20.55
N GLN A 617 -7.03 16.92 19.52
CA GLN A 617 -8.09 15.91 19.63
C GLN A 617 -7.70 14.80 20.60
N SER A 618 -6.48 14.28 20.50
CA SER A 618 -5.99 13.22 21.37
C SER A 618 -5.92 13.67 22.82
N LEU A 619 -5.28 14.80 23.12
CA LEU A 619 -5.12 15.26 24.49
C LEU A 619 -6.45 15.68 25.11
N ASN A 620 -7.36 16.26 24.32
CA ASN A 620 -8.70 16.60 24.79
C ASN A 620 -9.50 15.32 25.15
N ALA A 621 -9.38 14.27 24.33
CA ALA A 621 -9.99 12.97 24.63
C ALA A 621 -9.38 12.33 25.89
N THR A 622 -8.07 12.43 26.10
CA THR A 622 -7.41 11.97 27.33
C THR A 622 -7.92 12.75 28.54
N LEU A 623 -8.05 14.07 28.45
CA LEU A 623 -8.58 14.91 29.53
C LEU A 623 -10.02 14.54 29.89
N HIS A 624 -10.91 14.47 28.90
CA HIS A 624 -12.32 14.12 29.10
C HIS A 624 -12.51 12.73 29.71
N ASN A 625 -11.60 11.79 29.42
CA ASN A 625 -11.66 10.42 29.90
C ASN A 625 -10.59 10.11 30.97
N ALA A 626 -10.08 11.14 31.66
CA ALA A 626 -8.96 10.99 32.59
C ALA A 626 -9.24 9.98 33.72
N ALA A 627 -10.48 9.95 34.23
CA ALA A 627 -10.91 9.02 35.27
C ALA A 627 -11.22 7.59 34.78
N ALA A 628 -11.38 7.38 33.48
CA ALA A 628 -11.67 6.06 32.94
C ALA A 628 -10.38 5.23 32.86
N ALA A 629 -10.39 4.01 33.41
CA ALA A 629 -9.26 3.08 33.30
C ALA A 629 -9.10 2.56 31.86
N SER A 630 -10.22 2.32 31.15
CA SER A 630 -10.25 1.81 29.78
C SER A 630 -10.35 2.95 28.76
N SER A 631 -9.43 3.91 28.80
CA SER A 631 -9.35 5.02 27.83
C SER A 631 -7.92 5.24 27.37
N THR A 632 -7.77 5.79 26.16
CA THR A 632 -6.45 6.07 25.57
C THR A 632 -5.64 7.01 26.47
N LYS A 633 -4.48 6.53 26.91
CA LYS A 633 -3.51 7.25 27.74
C LYS A 633 -2.24 7.63 26.98
N ALA A 634 -1.82 6.82 26.02
CA ALA A 634 -0.66 7.11 25.18
C ALA A 634 -1.01 6.99 23.70
N THR A 635 -0.85 8.09 22.98
CA THR A 635 -0.97 8.12 21.52
C THR A 635 0.43 8.21 20.92
N ILE A 636 0.77 7.26 20.05
CA ILE A 636 2.06 7.21 19.35
C ILE A 636 1.80 7.28 17.85
N GLN A 637 2.37 8.27 17.18
CA GLN A 637 2.25 8.44 15.75
C GLN A 637 3.64 8.46 15.12
N PHE A 638 3.85 7.63 14.10
CA PHE A 638 5.05 7.66 13.27
C PHE A 638 4.84 8.53 12.04
N GLY A 639 5.87 9.28 11.64
CA GLY A 639 5.82 10.06 10.42
C GLY A 639 7.16 10.62 9.95
N ALA A 640 7.06 11.40 8.88
CA ALA A 640 8.18 12.04 8.20
C ALA A 640 8.84 13.16 9.03
N TYR A 641 10.15 13.37 8.83
CA TYR A 641 10.87 14.50 9.44
C TYR A 641 10.29 15.88 9.03
N ALA A 642 9.74 16.00 7.82
CA ALA A 642 9.18 17.27 7.34
C ALA A 642 7.99 17.74 8.19
N THR A 643 7.26 16.84 8.84
CA THR A 643 6.19 17.20 9.79
C THR A 643 6.75 17.89 11.03
N PHE A 644 7.95 17.52 11.48
CA PHE A 644 8.65 18.23 12.56
C PHE A 644 8.93 19.67 12.15
N SER A 645 9.60 19.89 11.02
CA SER A 645 9.93 21.25 10.54
C SER A 645 8.67 22.12 10.35
N SER A 646 7.61 21.56 9.76
CA SER A 646 6.33 22.26 9.63
C SER A 646 5.72 22.63 10.98
N PHE A 647 5.70 21.72 11.95
CA PHE A 647 5.17 22.01 13.30
C PHE A 647 6.06 23.00 14.05
N PHE A 648 7.38 22.85 13.98
CA PHE A 648 8.36 23.71 14.65
C PHE A 648 8.26 25.17 14.20
N GLY A 649 8.10 25.40 12.90
CA GLY A 649 7.86 26.73 12.36
C GLY A 649 6.56 27.34 12.88
N LEU A 650 5.45 26.59 12.83
CA LEU A 650 4.14 27.04 13.31
C LEU A 650 4.13 27.32 14.83
N ALA A 651 4.83 26.50 15.59
CA ALA A 651 5.00 26.63 17.03
C ALA A 651 6.11 27.62 17.44
N GLN A 652 6.75 28.30 16.47
CA GLN A 652 7.79 29.31 16.70
C GLN A 652 8.98 28.80 17.54
N LEU A 653 9.30 27.51 17.45
CA LEU A 653 10.40 26.89 18.17
C LEU A 653 11.81 27.40 17.74
N PRO A 654 12.04 27.87 16.50
CA PRO A 654 13.30 28.54 16.15
C PRO A 654 13.62 29.77 16.99
N LYS A 655 12.63 30.43 17.60
CA LYS A 655 12.86 31.54 18.55
C LYS A 655 13.48 31.07 19.86
N VAL A 656 13.36 29.78 20.17
CA VAL A 656 13.90 29.14 21.37
C VAL A 656 15.31 28.61 21.10
N SER A 657 15.50 27.92 19.99
CA SER A 657 16.80 27.37 19.58
C SER A 657 16.86 27.15 18.07
N ALA A 658 18.01 27.42 17.48
CA ALA A 658 18.26 27.19 16.05
C ALA A 658 18.19 25.70 15.65
N VAL A 659 18.35 24.77 16.60
CA VAL A 659 18.24 23.32 16.34
C VAL A 659 16.89 22.92 15.73
N PHE A 660 15.85 23.72 15.95
CA PHE A 660 14.52 23.47 15.40
C PHE A 660 14.38 23.82 13.92
N GLU A 661 15.38 24.47 13.31
CA GLU A 661 15.45 24.66 11.85
C GLU A 661 16.17 23.51 11.13
N GLU A 662 16.78 22.61 11.89
CA GLU A 662 17.52 21.48 11.34
C GLU A 662 16.58 20.31 10.97
N ILE A 663 16.97 19.54 9.95
CA ILE A 663 16.44 18.20 9.76
C ILE A 663 16.79 17.40 11.00
N VAL A 664 15.76 16.99 11.74
CA VAL A 664 15.90 16.16 12.94
C VAL A 664 16.61 14.85 12.60
N ASP A 665 17.28 14.23 13.56
CA ASP A 665 18.00 12.96 13.39
C ASP A 665 17.08 11.74 13.33
N TYR A 666 17.64 10.55 13.04
CA TYR A 666 16.86 9.32 13.04
C TYR A 666 16.37 9.00 14.45
N ALA A 667 15.17 8.42 14.56
CA ALA A 667 14.50 8.14 15.82
C ALA A 667 14.18 9.36 16.70
N SER A 668 14.31 10.59 16.20
CA SER A 668 13.84 11.80 16.89
C SER A 668 12.35 11.73 17.23
N SER A 669 11.98 12.35 18.34
CA SER A 669 10.60 12.36 18.82
C SER A 669 10.25 13.66 19.51
N MET A 670 9.03 14.13 19.30
CA MET A 670 8.43 15.24 20.05
C MET A 670 7.24 14.73 20.85
N VAL A 671 7.14 15.17 22.10
CA VAL A 671 6.21 14.65 23.09
C VAL A 671 5.43 15.79 23.72
N PHE A 672 4.12 15.61 23.80
CA PHE A 672 3.21 16.48 24.54
C PHE A 672 2.69 15.71 25.75
N GLU A 673 3.11 16.11 26.94
CA GLU A 673 2.67 15.54 28.21
C GLU A 673 1.49 16.36 28.74
N LEU A 674 0.35 15.72 29.00
CA LEU A 674 -0.77 16.33 29.71
C LEU A 674 -0.57 16.11 31.20
N VAL A 675 -0.32 17.17 31.96
CA VAL A 675 0.10 17.10 33.37
C VAL A 675 -0.86 17.83 34.30
N THR A 676 -0.95 17.39 35.55
CA THR A 676 -1.75 18.06 36.58
C THR A 676 -1.09 17.92 37.95
N ASN A 677 -1.30 18.94 38.79
CA ASN A 677 -0.99 18.88 40.22
C ASN A 677 -2.23 18.51 41.07
N SER A 678 -3.39 18.32 40.43
CA SER A 678 -4.62 17.91 41.11
C SER A 678 -4.60 16.42 41.40
N SER A 679 -4.98 16.08 42.63
CA SER A 679 -5.21 14.70 43.08
C SER A 679 -6.58 14.15 42.67
N ALA A 680 -7.43 14.98 42.04
CA ALA A 680 -8.73 14.55 41.54
C ALA A 680 -8.58 13.47 40.44
N ALA A 681 -9.42 12.44 40.50
CA ALA A 681 -9.45 11.37 39.48
C ALA A 681 -9.79 11.91 38.09
N ALA A 682 -10.71 12.89 38.03
CA ALA A 682 -11.02 13.69 36.85
C ALA A 682 -10.68 15.17 37.16
N PRO A 683 -9.46 15.63 36.87
CA PRO A 683 -9.08 17.02 37.10
C PRO A 683 -9.87 17.96 36.17
N ALA A 684 -10.20 19.16 36.66
CA ALA A 684 -10.81 20.19 35.84
C ALA A 684 -9.80 20.71 34.81
N ALA A 685 -10.28 21.22 33.68
CA ALA A 685 -9.41 21.75 32.63
C ALA A 685 -8.46 22.87 33.13
N ASP A 686 -8.91 23.66 34.11
CA ASP A 686 -8.12 24.73 34.73
C ASP A 686 -6.97 24.22 35.61
N ASP A 687 -7.03 22.96 36.06
CA ASP A 687 -5.98 22.30 36.86
C ASP A 687 -4.96 21.55 36.00
N VAL A 688 -5.09 21.63 34.67
CA VAL A 688 -4.33 20.83 33.72
C VAL A 688 -3.45 21.73 32.87
N SER A 689 -2.25 21.24 32.58
CA SER A 689 -1.26 21.92 31.74
C SER A 689 -0.66 20.95 30.74
N VAL A 690 -0.03 21.49 29.70
CA VAL A 690 0.70 20.74 28.68
C VAL A 690 2.17 21.11 28.75
N ARG A 691 3.02 20.10 28.69
CA ARG A 691 4.48 20.25 28.60
C ARG A 691 4.97 19.65 27.29
N PHE A 692 5.83 20.37 26.60
CA PHE A 692 6.45 19.92 25.35
C PHE A 692 7.88 19.47 25.57
N ARG A 693 8.24 18.32 25.01
CA ARG A 693 9.59 17.78 25.03
C ARG A 693 10.03 17.33 23.65
N PHE A 694 11.33 17.40 23.40
CA PHE A 694 11.94 16.97 22.14
C PHE A 694 13.23 16.20 22.42
N ALA A 695 13.38 15.06 21.74
CA ALA A 695 14.61 14.31 21.63
C ALA A 695 15.04 14.32 20.16
N ASN A 696 16.25 14.79 19.87
CA ASN A 696 16.81 14.78 18.54
C ASN A 696 17.74 13.57 18.39
N GLY A 697 17.20 12.45 17.93
CA GLY A 697 17.81 11.13 18.05
C GLY A 697 16.95 10.17 18.88
N ALA A 698 17.42 8.94 19.02
CA ALA A 698 16.80 7.95 19.89
C ALA A 698 16.76 8.44 21.36
N ALA A 699 15.58 8.44 21.97
CA ALA A 699 15.43 8.87 23.35
C ALA A 699 16.24 7.95 24.30
N GLY A 700 16.93 8.54 25.28
CA GLY A 700 17.83 7.83 26.20
C GLY A 700 19.26 7.61 25.67
N GLY A 701 19.55 8.05 24.45
CA GLY A 701 20.90 8.14 23.90
C GLY A 701 21.68 9.38 24.38
N ALA A 702 22.66 9.82 23.60
CA ALA A 702 23.43 11.03 23.88
C ALA A 702 22.55 12.29 23.93
N ASP A 703 21.47 12.30 23.13
CA ASP A 703 20.51 13.39 23.02
C ASP A 703 19.25 13.07 23.84
N SER A 704 19.27 13.48 25.10
CA SER A 704 18.19 13.20 26.05
C SER A 704 16.92 14.01 25.78
N LEU A 705 15.76 13.45 26.17
CA LEU A 705 14.47 14.11 26.06
C LEU A 705 14.44 15.42 26.87
N THR A 706 14.47 16.55 26.17
CA THR A 706 14.62 17.88 26.76
C THR A 706 13.30 18.65 26.68
N GLU A 707 12.99 19.41 27.72
CA GLU A 707 11.78 20.25 27.80
C GLU A 707 12.02 21.62 27.14
N TYR A 708 11.05 22.07 26.34
CA TYR A 708 11.13 23.36 25.65
C TYR A 708 9.82 24.15 25.75
N PRO A 709 9.88 25.48 25.84
CA PRO A 709 8.69 26.32 25.71
C PRO A 709 8.14 26.30 24.28
N LEU A 710 6.81 26.38 24.16
CA LEU A 710 6.11 26.47 22.88
C LEU A 710 5.70 27.90 22.55
N PHE A 711 5.45 28.16 21.27
CA PHE A 711 4.87 29.41 20.75
C PHE A 711 5.73 30.65 20.95
N GLY A 712 7.06 30.46 21.05
CA GLY A 712 8.01 31.54 21.28
C GLY A 712 7.92 32.16 22.67
N ARG A 713 7.30 31.44 23.63
CA ARG A 713 7.15 31.86 25.02
C ARG A 713 8.37 31.49 25.85
N SER A 714 8.40 31.94 27.11
CA SER A 714 9.42 31.54 28.10
C SER A 714 8.99 30.39 28.99
N GLU A 715 7.68 30.20 29.21
CA GLU A 715 7.16 29.13 30.06
C GLU A 715 7.14 27.79 29.33
N SER A 716 7.72 26.76 29.95
CA SER A 716 7.81 25.41 29.38
C SER A 716 6.60 24.51 29.66
N THR A 717 5.79 24.89 30.65
CA THR A 717 4.53 24.23 30.99
C THR A 717 3.39 25.24 30.82
N LEU A 718 2.45 24.95 29.94
CA LEU A 718 1.37 25.87 29.54
C LEU A 718 0.03 25.40 30.10
N PRO A 719 -0.79 26.29 30.71
CA PRO A 719 -2.16 25.94 31.07
C PRO A 719 -2.95 25.41 29.87
N TRP A 720 -3.80 24.41 30.07
CA TRP A 720 -4.55 23.74 29.01
C TRP A 720 -5.27 24.72 28.09
N ALA A 721 -5.99 25.70 28.66
CA ALA A 721 -6.69 26.73 27.89
C ALA A 721 -5.75 27.56 26.99
N THR A 722 -4.54 27.86 27.46
CA THR A 722 -3.54 28.61 26.67
C THR A 722 -2.98 27.74 25.55
N PHE A 723 -2.65 26.48 25.85
CA PHE A 723 -2.17 25.54 24.84
C PHE A 723 -3.20 25.34 23.72
N VAL A 724 -4.47 25.11 24.07
CA VAL A 724 -5.57 24.98 23.11
C VAL A 724 -5.70 26.23 22.25
N ALA A 725 -5.75 27.41 22.87
CA ALA A 725 -5.89 28.68 22.15
C ALA A 725 -4.76 28.92 21.14
N GLU A 726 -3.50 28.61 21.49
CA GLU A 726 -2.36 28.81 20.58
C GLU A 726 -2.34 27.77 19.44
N MET A 727 -2.59 26.49 19.74
CA MET A 727 -2.63 25.44 18.72
C MET A 727 -3.76 25.67 17.69
N GLN A 728 -4.94 26.11 18.15
CA GLN A 728 -6.10 26.38 17.29
C GLN A 728 -5.87 27.52 16.29
N ARG A 729 -4.86 28.38 16.48
CA ARG A 729 -4.52 29.44 15.52
C ARG A 729 -4.08 28.88 14.17
N PHE A 730 -3.58 27.65 14.14
CA PHE A 730 -3.05 27.05 12.92
C PHE A 730 -3.51 25.62 12.66
N ALA A 731 -4.10 24.94 13.64
CA ALA A 731 -4.54 23.56 13.52
C ALA A 731 -5.56 23.35 12.39
N VAL A 732 -5.46 22.18 11.76
CA VAL A 732 -6.47 21.64 10.84
C VAL A 732 -7.00 20.38 11.49
N GLU A 733 -8.20 20.48 12.07
CA GLU A 733 -8.79 19.44 12.91
C GLU A 733 -9.64 18.45 12.12
N ASP A 734 -10.21 18.85 10.98
CA ASP A 734 -11.11 17.99 10.23
C ASP A 734 -10.86 18.04 8.71
N THR A 735 -11.52 17.11 8.02
CA THR A 735 -11.40 16.95 6.57
C THR A 735 -11.90 18.19 5.83
N ARG A 736 -12.95 18.86 6.32
CA ARG A 736 -13.51 20.05 5.67
C ARG A 736 -12.51 21.21 5.73
N ALA A 737 -11.95 21.49 6.90
CA ALA A 737 -10.92 22.49 7.11
C ALA A 737 -9.70 22.23 6.23
N TRP A 738 -9.27 20.96 6.12
CA TRP A 738 -8.19 20.56 5.22
C TRP A 738 -8.53 20.85 3.75
N CYS A 739 -9.72 20.47 3.28
CA CYS A 739 -10.15 20.69 1.90
C CYS A 739 -10.22 22.17 1.54
N VAL A 740 -10.74 23.01 2.43
CA VAL A 740 -10.75 24.48 2.28
C VAL A 740 -9.33 25.03 2.21
N ALA A 741 -8.48 24.66 3.17
CA ALA A 741 -7.10 25.11 3.25
C ALA A 741 -6.32 24.74 1.99
N CYS A 742 -6.49 23.51 1.49
CA CYS A 742 -5.79 22.97 0.33
C CYS A 742 -6.42 23.33 -1.02
N GLY A 743 -7.63 23.90 -1.04
CA GLY A 743 -8.34 24.26 -2.26
C GLY A 743 -8.80 23.06 -3.09
N ASN A 744 -9.06 21.91 -2.46
CA ASN A 744 -9.56 20.72 -3.12
C ASN A 744 -11.09 20.64 -2.96
N SER A 745 -11.79 20.43 -4.07
CA SER A 745 -13.27 20.34 -4.13
C SER A 745 -13.78 19.02 -4.71
N THR A 746 -12.91 18.02 -4.86
CA THR A 746 -13.23 16.75 -5.53
C THR A 746 -13.11 15.55 -4.58
N GLY A 747 -13.69 14.40 -4.94
CA GLY A 747 -13.59 13.17 -4.14
C GLY A 747 -14.15 13.32 -2.73
N THR A 748 -13.39 12.92 -1.71
CA THR A 748 -13.76 13.06 -0.29
C THR A 748 -13.97 14.52 0.12
N CYS A 749 -13.29 15.46 -0.54
CA CYS A 749 -13.51 16.89 -0.32
C CYS A 749 -14.83 17.41 -0.89
N ALA A 750 -15.36 16.78 -1.94
CA ALA A 750 -16.70 17.16 -2.43
C ALA A 750 -17.77 16.88 -1.38
N ALA A 751 -17.73 15.69 -0.76
CA ALA A 751 -18.62 15.31 0.33
C ALA A 751 -18.42 16.19 1.58
N ALA A 752 -17.17 16.41 2.00
CA ALA A 752 -16.88 17.24 3.19
C ALA A 752 -17.31 18.71 3.04
N LEU A 753 -17.35 19.22 1.80
CA LEU A 753 -17.77 20.59 1.47
C LEU A 753 -19.26 20.70 1.11
N GLY A 754 -20.00 19.60 0.99
CA GLY A 754 -21.39 19.59 0.52
C GLY A 754 -21.53 20.02 -0.95
N LEU A 755 -20.56 19.63 -1.79
CA LEU A 755 -20.49 19.96 -3.22
C LEU A 755 -20.87 18.77 -4.12
N ASP A 756 -21.05 17.57 -3.55
CA ASP A 756 -21.77 16.51 -4.23
C ASP A 756 -23.25 16.93 -4.29
N GLY A 757 -23.89 16.80 -5.45
CA GLY A 757 -25.28 17.24 -5.69
C GLY A 757 -26.35 16.47 -4.89
N SER A 758 -25.99 15.87 -3.77
CA SER A 758 -26.83 15.23 -2.78
C SER A 758 -27.44 16.31 -1.88
N ALA A 759 -28.39 17.08 -2.43
CA ALA A 759 -29.28 17.86 -1.59
C ALA A 759 -30.09 16.91 -0.69
N ASP A 760 -29.95 17.14 0.62
CA ASP A 760 -30.69 16.63 1.76
C ASP A 760 -31.89 15.68 1.50
N ALA A 761 -31.75 14.46 2.01
CA ALA A 761 -32.86 13.63 2.42
C ALA A 761 -32.59 13.00 3.79
N THR A 762 -32.29 13.79 4.82
CA THR A 762 -32.58 13.43 6.23
C THR A 762 -32.59 14.69 7.09
N GLY A 763 -33.79 15.17 7.42
CA GLY A 763 -33.99 16.16 8.46
C GLY A 763 -33.83 15.54 9.85
N ASN A 764 -33.14 16.24 10.75
CA ASN A 764 -33.61 16.48 12.11
C ASN A 764 -32.70 17.50 12.82
N GLY A 765 -33.28 18.62 13.25
CA GLY A 765 -32.59 19.66 14.00
C GLY A 765 -33.53 20.81 14.36
N SER A 766 -34.37 20.59 15.36
CA SER A 766 -35.20 21.60 16.01
C SER A 766 -34.36 22.63 16.78
N GLY A 767 -34.65 23.93 16.62
CA GLY A 767 -34.13 24.97 17.52
C GLY A 767 -34.24 26.38 16.95
N SER A 768 -35.18 27.16 17.49
CA SER A 768 -35.66 28.48 17.09
C SER A 768 -34.68 29.65 17.25
N GLY A 769 -34.82 30.68 16.41
CA GLY A 769 -34.35 32.05 16.70
C GLY A 769 -34.39 32.98 15.50
N SER A 770 -35.42 33.84 15.44
CA SER A 770 -35.71 34.83 14.40
C SER A 770 -34.76 36.04 14.35
N SER A 771 -34.38 36.50 13.15
CA SER A 771 -34.29 37.93 12.80
C SER A 771 -34.25 38.13 11.28
N SER A 772 -34.59 39.35 10.86
CA SER A 772 -35.24 39.78 9.62
C SER A 772 -34.35 40.51 8.61
N GLY A 773 -34.62 40.33 7.31
CA GLY A 773 -34.26 41.23 6.16
C GLY A 773 -32.82 41.05 5.63
N GLU A 774 -32.51 41.00 4.34
CA GLU A 774 -33.17 41.44 3.09
C GLU A 774 -32.88 40.46 1.94
N ASP A 775 -33.84 40.31 1.03
CA ASP A 775 -33.69 39.58 -0.24
C ASP A 775 -32.66 40.26 -1.15
N SER A 776 -31.60 39.52 -1.52
CA SER A 776 -30.88 39.77 -2.77
C SER A 776 -30.68 38.45 -3.53
N ASN A 777 -31.42 38.30 -4.62
CA ASN A 777 -31.28 37.21 -5.61
C ASN A 777 -29.96 37.38 -6.38
N GLY A 778 -28.83 37.17 -5.71
CA GLY A 778 -27.51 37.12 -6.32
C GLY A 778 -27.12 35.68 -6.67
N ILE A 779 -27.01 35.37 -7.97
CA ILE A 779 -26.30 34.17 -8.44
C ILE A 779 -24.91 34.16 -7.81
N SER A 780 -24.53 33.04 -7.18
CA SER A 780 -23.24 32.92 -6.48
C SER A 780 -22.06 33.12 -7.45
N THR A 781 -20.98 33.74 -6.96
CA THR A 781 -19.80 34.07 -7.75
C THR A 781 -19.15 32.88 -8.49
N PRO A 782 -19.18 31.62 -7.98
CA PRO A 782 -18.73 30.47 -8.75
C PRO A 782 -19.66 30.12 -9.93
N VAL A 783 -20.98 30.27 -9.75
CA VAL A 783 -21.98 29.99 -10.80
C VAL A 783 -21.90 31.05 -11.90
N ALA A 784 -21.67 32.31 -11.54
CA ALA A 784 -21.40 33.38 -12.51
C ALA A 784 -20.13 33.10 -13.35
N GLY A 785 -19.09 32.52 -12.74
CA GLY A 785 -17.85 32.13 -13.43
C GLY A 785 -18.05 31.00 -14.46
N VAL A 786 -18.87 29.99 -14.12
CA VAL A 786 -19.18 28.87 -15.04
C VAL A 786 -20.03 29.34 -16.22
N ILE A 787 -21.00 30.22 -15.98
CA ILE A 787 -21.82 30.82 -17.04
C ILE A 787 -20.93 31.67 -17.98
N GLY A 788 -20.01 32.46 -17.43
CA GLY A 788 -19.06 33.24 -18.22
C GLY A 788 -18.15 32.39 -19.12
N ALA A 789 -17.64 31.27 -18.61
CA ALA A 789 -16.80 30.35 -19.38
C ALA A 789 -17.57 29.67 -20.52
N LEU A 790 -18.82 29.25 -20.28
CA LEU A 790 -19.66 28.62 -21.30
C LEU A 790 -20.07 29.58 -22.41
N VAL A 791 -20.45 30.82 -22.07
CA VAL A 791 -20.79 31.85 -23.06
C VAL A 791 -19.58 32.18 -23.93
N THR A 792 -18.38 32.29 -23.33
CA THR A 792 -17.15 32.56 -24.08
C THR A 792 -16.83 31.43 -25.06
N LEU A 793 -17.01 30.18 -24.66
CA LEU A 793 -16.78 29.02 -25.52
C LEU A 793 -17.74 29.01 -26.73
N VAL A 794 -19.02 29.30 -26.49
CA VAL A 794 -20.04 29.36 -27.56
C VAL A 794 -19.74 30.48 -28.54
N VAL A 795 -19.29 31.65 -28.07
CA VAL A 795 -18.90 32.76 -28.94
C VAL A 795 -17.68 32.39 -29.79
N ILE A 796 -16.66 31.76 -29.20
CA ILE A 796 -15.45 31.33 -29.94
C ILE A 796 -15.81 30.30 -31.01
N LEU A 797 -16.62 29.29 -30.67
CA LEU A 797 -17.06 28.27 -31.64
C LEU A 797 -17.96 28.87 -32.73
N GLY A 798 -18.81 29.83 -32.39
CA GLY A 798 -19.63 30.57 -33.35
C GLY A 798 -18.80 31.39 -34.33
N ILE A 799 -17.76 32.09 -33.85
CA ILE A 799 -16.83 32.84 -34.70
C ILE A 799 -16.03 31.88 -35.59
N GLN A 800 -15.54 30.75 -35.07
CA GLN A 800 -14.85 29.74 -35.87
C GLN A 800 -15.73 29.15 -36.96
N ALA A 801 -17.01 28.87 -36.66
CA ALA A 801 -17.97 28.40 -37.64
C ALA A 801 -18.25 29.46 -38.73
N LEU A 802 -18.37 30.73 -38.36
CA LEU A 802 -18.56 31.84 -39.29
C LEU A 802 -17.34 32.02 -40.21
N VAL A 803 -16.13 31.95 -39.66
CA VAL A 803 -14.88 32.02 -40.43
C VAL A 803 -14.76 30.84 -41.41
N MET A 804 -15.13 29.62 -40.99
CA MET A 804 -15.15 28.46 -41.88
C MET A 804 -16.20 28.60 -43.00
N PHE A 805 -17.36 29.18 -42.71
CA PHE A 805 -18.44 29.37 -43.68
C PHE A 805 -18.12 30.47 -44.71
N VAL A 806 -17.64 31.63 -44.27
CA VAL A 806 -17.29 32.76 -45.16
C VAL A 806 -15.99 32.50 -45.92
N GLY A 807 -15.01 31.83 -45.28
CA GLY A 807 -13.73 31.49 -45.90
C GLY A 807 -13.76 30.31 -46.88
N GLY A 808 -14.92 29.66 -47.08
CA GLY A 808 -15.04 28.49 -47.96
C GLY A 808 -14.22 27.26 -47.50
N LEU A 809 -13.80 27.23 -46.22
CA LEU A 809 -12.92 26.21 -45.68
C LEU A 809 -13.75 24.98 -45.27
N ARG A 810 -13.52 23.85 -45.94
CA ARG A 810 -14.13 22.57 -45.60
C ARG A 810 -13.17 21.72 -44.77
N MET A 811 -13.66 21.14 -43.69
CA MET A 811 -12.92 20.15 -42.90
C MET A 811 -12.73 18.87 -43.72
N VAL A 812 -11.48 18.57 -44.09
CA VAL A 812 -11.14 17.34 -44.83
C VAL A 812 -10.48 16.34 -43.88
N LYS A 813 -10.98 15.10 -43.90
CA LYS A 813 -10.42 13.99 -43.13
C LYS A 813 -8.97 13.71 -43.59
N LYS A 814 -8.02 13.66 -42.66
CA LYS A 814 -6.57 13.46 -42.91
C LYS A 814 -6.25 12.24 -43.80
N SER A 815 -7.11 11.22 -43.78
CA SER A 815 -6.99 10.02 -44.63
C SER A 815 -7.27 10.25 -46.12
N LYS A 816 -7.94 11.35 -46.50
CA LYS A 816 -8.21 11.69 -47.91
C LYS A 816 -7.01 12.38 -48.57
N LEU A 817 -6.28 13.19 -47.82
CA LEU A 817 -5.06 13.88 -48.28
C LEU A 817 -3.87 12.92 -48.53
N ALA A 818 -3.81 11.80 -47.81
CA ALA A 818 -2.76 10.80 -47.98
C ALA A 818 -2.94 9.92 -49.24
N LYS A 819 -4.14 9.91 -49.85
CA LYS A 819 -4.46 9.04 -50.99
C LYS A 819 -4.08 9.65 -52.34
N ASP A 820 -4.01 10.98 -52.44
CA ASP A 820 -3.70 11.70 -53.70
C ASP A 820 -2.19 11.86 -53.95
N GLN A 821 -1.32 11.59 -52.97
CA GLN A 821 0.14 11.66 -53.14
C GLN A 821 0.76 10.34 -53.65
N GLY A 822 -0.01 9.27 -53.81
CA GLY A 822 0.50 7.93 -54.16
C GLY A 822 0.56 7.57 -55.66
N THR A 823 0.17 8.48 -56.56
CA THR A 823 -0.05 8.16 -58.00
C THR A 823 0.78 8.97 -58.99
N ALA A 824 1.95 9.47 -58.58
CA ALA A 824 2.83 10.22 -59.48
C ALA A 824 4.32 9.84 -59.33
N VAL A 825 4.70 8.62 -59.73
CA VAL A 825 6.01 8.35 -60.37
C VAL A 825 5.81 7.18 -61.34
N GLY A 826 5.73 7.50 -62.63
CA GLY A 826 5.64 6.54 -63.72
C GLY A 826 7.01 6.07 -64.21
N HIS A 827 6.99 4.87 -64.78
CA HIS A 827 7.87 4.28 -65.79
C HIS A 827 9.00 5.15 -66.38
N ILE A 828 10.22 4.60 -66.35
CA ILE A 828 11.24 4.84 -67.37
C ILE A 828 11.60 3.48 -68.00
N GLU A 829 11.28 3.37 -69.30
CA GLU A 829 11.67 2.28 -70.19
C GLU A 829 13.18 2.23 -70.44
N THR A 830 13.71 1.02 -70.56
CA THR A 830 15.05 0.72 -71.06
C THR A 830 14.95 0.37 -72.54
N THR A 831 15.47 1.23 -73.42
CA THR A 831 15.73 0.90 -74.82
C THR A 831 17.21 0.58 -75.01
N ALA A 832 17.50 -0.64 -75.44
CA ALA A 832 18.80 -1.05 -75.96
C ALA A 832 18.91 -0.65 -77.45
N GLY A 833 20.11 -0.22 -77.87
CA GLY A 833 20.38 0.07 -79.28
C GLY A 833 21.79 0.56 -79.63
N THR A 834 22.72 -0.39 -79.76
CA THR A 834 23.76 -0.52 -80.82
C THR A 834 24.92 0.50 -80.99
N LYS A 835 26.13 -0.07 -80.88
CA LYS A 835 27.37 0.09 -81.70
C LYS A 835 28.02 1.48 -81.86
N ALA A 836 29.19 1.64 -81.26
CA ALA A 836 30.50 1.65 -81.94
C ALA A 836 31.61 1.40 -80.90
#